data_AF-A0A535E2N7-F1
#
_entry.id   AF-A0A535E2N7-F1
#
_cell.length_a   1.000
_cell.length_b   1.000
_cell.length_c   1.000
_cell.angle_alpha   90.00
_cell.angle_beta   90.00
_cell.angle_gamma   90.00
#
_symmetry.space_group_name_H-M   'P 1'
#
loop_
_entity.id
_entity.type
_entity.pdbx_description
1 polymer ?
#
loop_
_entity_poly.entity_id
_entity_poly.type
_entity_poly.pdbx_seq_one_letter_code
_entity_poly.pdbx_strand_id
1 'polypeptide(L)'
;MVRVAGEHGEPVACVERLSLRPFEPARLEALRGGAARSLFRVEWAPVAPAPRDAVAALRVANLGALAGGERFDDLDALRRALADGAPAPDVVIAAMPAPAPELDPAEAARAVARCALALVQRWLAEERLAGARLVVATRRGVGAGDEAPDLAQAPVWGLVRSAQSEHPGRFVLVDLDGGGEPDWASLVALDEPQLAVRGGRLLAPRLARTPAPGTEPPAADPDGTVLVTGGTGGLGAVVARHLAAARGARRLLLVSRRGLAADGAAELVQELEALGCEARVAVCDVADRDQLAALLGSLAHPLTAVVHAAGVLDDGVIESLTPERLDRVMRPKVDAALHLHELTADQPLTAFVLFSSVAALVGSPGQANYAAANATLDALAQRRRAAGLPATSLAWGLWADTAGMAGTLAEADLARLERSGLAPLPTALGLELYDQATRMDAALLAPVRLDLGALRARAQAGMLPALLRGLVRVPPRRAREAESLARQLAGVAEADRERVVLQLVQAQVAAVLGHASPRAIDPERAFSELGFDSLGAVELRNRLTQASGVRLPSTLVFDHPTCAAVARLLLAEVGGAVTVESPPIDEDLERLERRLATLANGEKQRVAARLRGLLVAIGGDGERRTGERIEAATTVAEVLQLMEAEYGDS
;
A
#
# COMPACT_ATOMS: atom_id res chain seq x y z
N MET A 1 12.45 -34.61 30.83
CA MET A 1 13.57 -33.72 31.16
C MET A 1 13.68 -32.62 30.10
N VAL A 2 13.28 -31.38 30.43
CA VAL A 2 13.42 -30.21 29.55
C VAL A 2 14.67 -29.45 29.96
N ARG A 3 15.59 -29.19 29.03
CA ARG A 3 16.79 -28.39 29.27
C ARG A 3 16.57 -26.99 28.74
N VAL A 4 16.68 -26.00 29.62
CA VAL A 4 16.60 -24.58 29.29
C VAL A 4 18.03 -24.09 29.12
N ALA A 5 18.34 -23.54 27.95
CA ALA A 5 19.61 -22.90 27.67
C ALA A 5 19.48 -21.38 27.71
N GLY A 6 20.54 -20.71 28.13
CA GLY A 6 20.64 -19.26 28.13
C GLY A 6 20.98 -18.72 26.74
N GLU A 7 21.15 -17.41 26.65
CA GLU A 7 21.27 -16.68 25.39
C GLU A 7 22.49 -17.09 24.55
N HIS A 8 23.48 -17.77 25.14
CA HIS A 8 24.69 -18.24 24.46
C HIS A 8 24.77 -19.78 24.41
N GLY A 9 23.67 -20.48 24.67
CA GLY A 9 23.57 -21.94 24.57
C GLY A 9 24.04 -22.71 25.81
N GLU A 10 24.45 -22.02 26.87
CA GLU A 10 24.80 -22.62 28.15
C GLU A 10 23.56 -23.19 28.85
N PRO A 11 23.63 -24.38 29.47
CA PRO A 11 22.50 -24.94 30.19
C PRO A 11 22.23 -24.15 31.47
N VAL A 12 21.06 -23.49 31.54
CA VAL A 12 20.63 -22.62 32.65
C VAL A 12 19.72 -23.37 33.63
N ALA A 13 18.90 -24.31 33.15
CA ALA A 13 18.09 -25.13 34.03
C ALA A 13 17.75 -26.50 33.41
N CYS A 14 17.49 -27.48 34.27
CA CYS A 14 17.03 -28.79 33.87
C CYS A 14 15.75 -29.15 34.64
N VAL A 15 14.63 -29.26 33.94
CA VAL A 15 13.33 -29.57 34.52
C VAL A 15 13.05 -31.05 34.32
N GLU A 16 13.04 -31.81 35.42
CA GLU A 16 12.89 -33.26 35.39
C GLU A 16 11.52 -33.68 34.85
N ARG A 17 10.45 -33.00 35.28
CA ARG A 17 9.07 -33.24 34.85
C ARG A 17 8.28 -31.92 34.71
N LEU A 18 7.63 -31.72 33.57
CA LEU A 18 6.76 -30.58 33.30
C LEU A 18 5.31 -31.10 33.19
N SER A 19 4.47 -30.73 34.14
CA SER A 19 3.05 -31.10 34.14
C SER A 19 2.24 -29.90 33.62
N LEU A 20 1.76 -30.00 32.38
CA LEU A 20 0.92 -28.98 31.76
C LEU A 20 -0.54 -29.33 31.99
N ARG A 21 -1.32 -28.41 32.55
CA ARG A 21 -2.78 -28.55 32.64
C ARG A 21 -3.38 -27.95 31.36
N PRO A 22 -4.34 -28.61 30.70
CA PRO A 22 -5.12 -27.98 29.66
C PRO A 22 -5.78 -26.73 30.25
N PHE A 23 -5.51 -25.58 29.62
CA PHE A 23 -6.02 -24.30 30.05
C PHE A 23 -6.80 -23.70 28.90
N GLU A 24 -8.01 -23.22 29.15
CA GLU A 24 -8.80 -22.58 28.11
C GLU A 24 -8.16 -21.25 27.68
N PRO A 25 -7.81 -21.08 26.39
CA PRO A 25 -7.19 -19.84 25.90
C PRO A 25 -8.00 -18.59 26.23
N ALA A 26 -9.33 -18.69 26.22
CA ALA A 26 -10.26 -17.60 26.55
C ALA A 26 -10.07 -17.06 27.98
N ARG A 27 -9.77 -17.93 28.96
CA ARG A 27 -9.48 -17.51 30.34
C ARG A 27 -8.15 -16.76 30.45
N LEU A 28 -7.19 -17.01 29.56
CA LEU A 28 -5.88 -16.38 29.56
C LEU A 28 -5.95 -14.98 28.94
N GLU A 29 -6.78 -14.81 27.90
CA GLU A 29 -7.08 -13.52 27.30
C GLU A 29 -7.85 -12.61 28.29
N ALA A 30 -8.82 -13.17 29.02
CA ALA A 30 -9.56 -12.45 30.06
C ALA A 30 -8.66 -12.02 31.24
N LEU A 31 -7.76 -12.88 31.73
CA LEU A 31 -6.83 -12.58 32.83
C LEU A 31 -5.70 -11.60 32.44
N ARG A 32 -5.48 -11.36 31.14
CA ARG A 32 -4.40 -10.50 30.63
C ARG A 32 -4.84 -9.10 30.18
N GLY A 33 -6.11 -8.73 30.39
CA GLY A 33 -6.64 -7.43 29.97
C GLY A 33 -6.60 -7.26 28.44
N GLY A 34 -7.20 -8.19 27.69
CA GLY A 34 -7.14 -8.29 26.22
C GLY A 34 -7.41 -6.99 25.45
N ALA A 35 -8.27 -6.11 25.96
CA ALA A 35 -8.56 -4.80 25.37
C ALA A 35 -7.36 -3.84 25.37
N ALA A 36 -6.59 -3.74 26.47
CA ALA A 36 -5.42 -2.86 26.55
C ALA A 36 -4.29 -3.27 25.57
N ARG A 37 -4.33 -4.50 25.05
CA ARG A 37 -3.36 -5.01 24.06
C ARG A 37 -3.81 -4.85 22.62
N SER A 38 -5.02 -4.35 22.38
CA SER A 38 -5.61 -4.25 21.05
C SER A 38 -5.92 -2.80 20.66
N LEU A 39 -5.45 -1.82 21.45
CA LEU A 39 -5.56 -0.40 21.16
C LEU A 39 -4.18 0.21 20.88
N PHE A 40 -4.00 0.74 19.69
CA PHE A 40 -2.73 1.26 19.20
C PHE A 40 -2.82 2.72 18.77
N ARG A 41 -1.68 3.38 18.65
CA ARG A 41 -1.51 4.72 18.08
C ARG A 41 -0.39 4.72 17.05
N VAL A 42 -0.42 5.68 16.13
CA VAL A 42 0.69 5.93 15.21
C VAL A 42 1.68 6.88 15.86
N GLU A 43 2.94 6.48 15.93
CA GLU A 43 4.06 7.29 16.38
C GLU A 43 4.99 7.59 15.20
N TRP A 44 5.46 8.84 15.11
CA TRP A 44 6.43 9.26 14.10
C TRP A 44 7.84 9.21 14.70
N ALA A 45 8.55 8.12 14.45
CA ALA A 45 9.85 7.84 15.02
C ALA A 45 10.98 8.44 14.15
N PRO A 46 12.02 9.05 14.74
CA PRO A 46 13.14 9.58 13.98
C PRO A 46 13.92 8.48 13.27
N VAL A 47 14.32 8.75 12.02
CA VAL A 47 15.14 7.86 11.19
C VAL A 47 16.48 8.53 10.91
N ALA A 48 17.56 7.76 11.08
CA ALA A 48 18.90 8.23 10.72
C ALA A 48 19.04 8.31 9.19
N PRO A 49 19.68 9.35 8.64
CA PRO A 49 19.91 9.44 7.20
C PRO A 49 20.82 8.31 6.71
N ALA A 50 20.67 7.94 5.43
CA ALA A 50 21.53 6.93 4.81
C ALA A 50 22.99 7.42 4.72
N PRO A 51 24.00 6.53 4.84
CA PRO A 51 25.39 6.88 4.59
C PRO A 51 25.59 7.37 3.15
N ARG A 52 26.33 8.47 2.96
CA ARG A 52 26.51 9.15 1.66
C ARG A 52 27.10 8.26 0.56
N ASP A 53 27.89 7.25 0.93
CA ASP A 53 28.57 6.36 -0.03
C ASP A 53 27.58 5.46 -0.81
N ALA A 54 26.35 5.28 -0.32
CA ALA A 54 25.29 4.53 -1.01
C ALA A 54 24.51 5.36 -2.07
N VAL A 55 24.77 6.68 -2.15
CA VAL A 55 23.84 7.66 -2.74
C VAL A 55 24.33 8.21 -4.09
N ALA A 56 25.63 8.12 -4.39
CA ALA A 56 26.28 8.85 -5.48
C ALA A 56 25.90 8.44 -6.92
N ALA A 57 25.00 7.45 -7.10
CA ALA A 57 24.72 6.85 -8.42
C ALA A 57 23.26 6.93 -8.89
N LEU A 58 22.32 7.48 -8.11
CA LEU A 58 20.91 7.50 -8.49
C LEU A 58 20.57 8.67 -9.42
N ARG A 59 19.97 8.36 -10.57
CA ARG A 59 19.39 9.34 -11.49
C ARG A 59 17.99 9.71 -11.02
N VAL A 60 17.83 10.97 -10.64
CA VAL A 60 16.59 11.51 -10.09
C VAL A 60 15.95 12.41 -11.14
N ALA A 61 14.70 12.12 -11.51
CA ALA A 61 13.85 13.00 -12.30
C ALA A 61 12.78 13.63 -11.41
N ASN A 62 12.37 14.85 -11.73
CA ASN A 62 11.43 15.63 -10.93
C ASN A 62 10.32 16.18 -11.81
N LEU A 63 9.08 15.81 -11.49
CA LEU A 63 7.88 16.27 -12.14
C LEU A 63 7.37 17.52 -11.39
N GLY A 64 7.59 18.69 -11.99
CA GLY A 64 7.07 19.96 -11.48
C GLY A 64 8.09 20.82 -10.75
N ALA A 65 7.70 21.40 -9.60
CA ALA A 65 8.35 22.59 -9.02
C ALA A 65 9.26 22.33 -7.80
N LEU A 66 9.41 21.08 -7.35
CA LEU A 66 10.34 20.78 -6.25
C LEU A 66 11.78 20.94 -6.75
N ALA A 67 12.72 21.26 -5.84
CA ALA A 67 14.14 21.26 -6.16
C ALA A 67 14.74 19.84 -6.21
N GLY A 68 15.81 19.69 -7.00
CA GLY A 68 16.61 18.47 -7.12
C GLY A 68 16.23 17.59 -8.32
N GLY A 69 17.24 16.92 -8.90
CA GLY A 69 17.09 16.06 -10.07
C GLY A 69 16.94 16.81 -11.39
N GLU A 70 16.85 16.05 -12.48
CA GLU A 70 16.51 16.55 -13.82
C GLU A 70 15.01 16.89 -13.88
N ARG A 71 14.68 18.09 -14.35
CA ARG A 71 13.32 18.63 -14.27
C ARG A 71 12.52 18.33 -15.53
N PHE A 72 11.30 17.86 -15.34
CA PHE A 72 10.28 17.67 -16.36
C PHE A 72 8.99 18.38 -15.91
N ASP A 73 8.22 18.93 -16.85
CA ASP A 73 6.98 19.63 -16.52
C ASP A 73 5.94 18.67 -15.92
N ASP A 74 5.84 17.47 -16.50
CA ASP A 74 4.93 16.42 -16.09
C ASP A 74 5.44 15.04 -16.52
N LEU A 75 4.65 14.00 -16.22
CA LEU A 75 4.97 12.64 -16.61
C LEU A 75 5.00 12.46 -18.15
N ASP A 76 4.23 13.23 -18.93
CA ASP A 76 4.24 13.10 -20.39
C ASP A 76 5.49 13.69 -21.02
N ALA A 77 6.04 14.77 -20.46
CA ALA A 77 7.35 15.29 -20.82
C ALA A 77 8.45 14.25 -20.59
N LEU A 78 8.45 13.59 -19.41
CA LEU A 78 9.39 12.51 -19.13
C LEU A 78 9.20 11.33 -20.10
N ARG A 79 7.96 10.91 -20.37
CA ARG A 79 7.68 9.80 -21.31
C ARG A 79 8.13 10.06 -22.74
N ARG A 80 8.04 11.31 -23.19
CA ARG A 80 8.58 11.76 -24.48
C ARG A 80 10.10 11.69 -24.50
N ALA A 81 10.77 12.23 -23.48
CA ALA A 81 12.22 12.14 -23.37
C ALA A 81 12.72 10.68 -23.38
N LEU A 82 12.05 9.78 -22.66
CA LEU A 82 12.35 8.34 -22.70
C LEU A 82 12.10 7.70 -24.07
N ALA A 83 11.11 8.19 -24.82
CA ALA A 83 10.85 7.71 -26.19
C ALA A 83 11.96 8.17 -27.15
N ASP A 84 12.51 9.36 -26.90
CA ASP A 84 13.60 9.96 -27.67
C ASP A 84 14.99 9.42 -27.28
N GLY A 85 15.04 8.41 -26.40
CA GLY A 85 16.28 7.70 -26.03
C GLY A 85 16.96 8.21 -24.75
N ALA A 86 16.32 9.10 -23.98
CA ALA A 86 16.84 9.49 -22.67
C ALA A 86 16.91 8.29 -21.71
N PRO A 87 17.94 8.20 -20.85
CA PRO A 87 18.11 7.07 -19.96
C PRO A 87 17.06 7.07 -18.83
N ALA A 88 16.43 5.91 -18.56
CA ALA A 88 15.32 5.80 -17.61
C ALA A 88 15.74 6.08 -16.15
N PRO A 89 15.18 7.09 -15.45
CA PRO A 89 15.63 7.47 -14.11
C PRO A 89 15.43 6.34 -13.09
N ASP A 90 16.21 6.35 -12.02
CA ASP A 90 16.07 5.38 -10.92
C ASP A 90 14.94 5.82 -9.96
N VAL A 91 14.73 7.13 -9.86
CA VAL A 91 13.74 7.76 -8.98
C VAL A 91 13.04 8.88 -9.72
N VAL A 92 11.72 8.94 -9.61
CA VAL A 92 10.89 10.04 -10.12
C VAL A 92 10.15 10.67 -8.96
N ILE A 93 10.24 11.99 -8.81
CA ILE A 93 9.58 12.74 -7.75
C ILE A 93 8.36 13.44 -8.33
N ALA A 94 7.20 13.30 -7.70
CA ALA A 94 5.98 13.99 -8.08
C ALA A 94 5.35 14.64 -6.85
N ALA A 95 5.27 15.97 -6.86
CA ALA A 95 4.53 16.71 -5.85
C ALA A 95 3.04 16.67 -6.16
N MET A 96 2.22 16.39 -5.14
CA MET A 96 0.78 16.53 -5.24
C MET A 96 0.39 17.99 -5.27
N PRO A 97 -0.49 18.39 -6.21
CA PRO A 97 -0.86 19.78 -6.38
C PRO A 97 -1.55 20.28 -5.12
N ALA A 98 -1.35 21.56 -4.81
CA ALA A 98 -2.25 22.24 -3.89
C ALA A 98 -3.63 22.32 -4.55
N PRO A 99 -4.73 22.12 -3.80
CA PRO A 99 -6.06 22.29 -4.35
C PRO A 99 -6.27 23.74 -4.80
N ALA A 100 -7.14 23.95 -5.78
CA ALA A 100 -7.57 25.30 -6.16
C ALA A 100 -8.28 25.96 -4.96
N PRO A 101 -7.97 27.24 -4.65
CA PRO A 101 -8.43 27.90 -3.43
C PRO A 101 -9.94 28.13 -3.39
N GLU A 102 -10.64 28.07 -4.52
CA GLU A 102 -12.09 28.24 -4.57
C GLU A 102 -12.89 26.97 -4.28
N LEU A 103 -12.24 25.80 -4.25
CA LEU A 103 -12.92 24.53 -3.99
C LEU A 103 -13.31 24.42 -2.51
N ASP A 104 -14.50 23.90 -2.26
CA ASP A 104 -14.86 23.49 -0.91
C ASP A 104 -13.91 22.38 -0.42
N PRO A 105 -13.71 22.24 0.91
CA PRO A 105 -12.75 21.28 1.45
C PRO A 105 -12.98 19.82 1.04
N ALA A 106 -14.23 19.41 0.79
CA ALA A 106 -14.55 18.04 0.42
C ALA A 106 -14.19 17.78 -1.04
N GLU A 107 -14.55 18.71 -1.93
CA GLU A 107 -14.17 18.65 -3.34
C GLU A 107 -12.66 18.79 -3.53
N ALA A 108 -11.98 19.62 -2.73
CA ALA A 108 -10.52 19.72 -2.73
C ALA A 108 -9.85 18.36 -2.42
N ALA A 109 -10.33 17.65 -1.38
CA ALA A 109 -9.83 16.32 -1.03
C ALA A 109 -10.09 15.29 -2.13
N ARG A 110 -11.29 15.27 -2.72
CA ARG A 110 -11.59 14.36 -3.85
C ARG A 110 -10.75 14.68 -5.09
N ALA A 111 -10.58 15.96 -5.42
CA ALA A 111 -9.80 16.39 -6.57
C ALA A 111 -8.33 15.92 -6.45
N VAL A 112 -7.69 16.14 -5.30
CA VAL A 112 -6.32 15.66 -5.06
C VAL A 112 -6.25 14.14 -5.07
N ALA A 113 -7.25 13.43 -4.51
CA ALA A 113 -7.31 11.97 -4.58
C ALA A 113 -7.40 11.45 -6.03
N ARG A 114 -8.22 12.09 -6.89
CA ARG A 114 -8.31 11.77 -8.31
C ARG A 114 -7.00 12.06 -9.06
N CYS A 115 -6.32 13.15 -8.73
CA CYS A 115 -4.98 13.44 -9.28
C CYS A 115 -3.95 12.37 -8.89
N ALA A 116 -3.95 11.94 -7.62
CA ALA A 116 -3.07 10.88 -7.14
C ALA A 116 -3.37 9.54 -7.83
N LEU A 117 -4.65 9.18 -7.98
CA LEU A 117 -5.07 7.98 -8.70
C LEU A 117 -4.55 8.00 -10.15
N ALA A 118 -4.79 9.10 -10.87
CA ALA A 118 -4.36 9.25 -12.25
C ALA A 118 -2.83 9.17 -12.39
N LEU A 119 -2.08 9.80 -11.48
CA LEU A 119 -0.62 9.72 -11.47
C LEU A 119 -0.16 8.27 -11.27
N VAL A 120 -0.70 7.58 -10.26
CA VAL A 120 -0.32 6.20 -9.93
C VAL A 120 -0.63 5.25 -11.09
N GLN A 121 -1.81 5.36 -11.69
CA GLN A 121 -2.20 4.53 -12.83
C GLN A 121 -1.30 4.76 -14.04
N ARG A 122 -1.05 6.04 -14.39
CA ARG A 122 -0.16 6.38 -15.52
C ARG A 122 1.28 5.96 -15.27
N TRP A 123 1.75 6.04 -14.04
CA TRP A 123 3.06 5.54 -13.63
C TRP A 123 3.19 4.03 -13.80
N LEU A 124 2.17 3.28 -13.37
CA LEU A 124 2.17 1.81 -13.47
C LEU A 124 2.08 1.33 -14.92
N ALA A 125 1.39 2.10 -15.78
CA ALA A 125 1.27 1.82 -17.21
C ALA A 125 2.56 2.09 -18.01
N GLU A 126 3.58 2.72 -17.42
CA GLU A 126 4.83 3.05 -18.12
C GLU A 126 5.91 1.98 -17.88
N GLU A 127 6.03 1.05 -18.83
CA GLU A 127 6.95 -0.09 -18.75
C GLU A 127 8.43 0.34 -18.70
N ARG A 128 8.80 1.44 -19.38
CA ARG A 128 10.18 1.97 -19.35
C ARG A 128 10.59 2.45 -17.95
N LEU A 129 9.61 2.75 -17.11
CA LEU A 129 9.80 3.13 -15.70
C LEU A 129 9.54 1.98 -14.75
N ALA A 130 9.39 0.74 -15.25
CA ALA A 130 9.20 -0.42 -14.39
C ALA A 130 10.33 -0.55 -13.36
N GLY A 131 11.57 -0.26 -13.79
CA GLY A 131 12.82 -0.14 -13.03
C GLY A 131 12.76 0.81 -11.82
N ALA A 132 12.04 1.91 -11.99
CA ALA A 132 12.15 3.10 -11.18
C ALA A 132 11.19 3.10 -9.97
N ARG A 133 11.43 4.03 -9.04
CA ARG A 133 10.55 4.31 -7.90
C ARG A 133 9.90 5.68 -8.02
N LEU A 134 8.60 5.76 -7.79
CA LEU A 134 7.88 7.03 -7.73
C LEU A 134 7.82 7.51 -6.27
N VAL A 135 8.41 8.67 -6.02
CA VAL A 135 8.21 9.44 -4.79
C VAL A 135 6.97 10.29 -4.96
N VAL A 136 5.92 10.01 -4.19
CA VAL A 136 4.71 10.84 -4.11
C VAL A 136 4.87 11.78 -2.92
N ALA A 137 5.12 13.05 -3.23
CA ALA A 137 5.36 14.09 -2.24
C ALA A 137 4.08 14.86 -1.93
N THR A 138 3.75 14.98 -0.65
CA THR A 138 2.62 15.76 -0.11
C THR A 138 3.14 16.88 0.78
N ARG A 139 2.29 17.87 1.08
CA ARG A 139 2.61 18.95 2.02
C ARG A 139 1.62 18.93 3.17
N ARG A 140 2.08 18.66 4.39
CA ARG A 140 1.25 18.50 5.59
C ARG A 140 0.05 17.57 5.41
N GLY A 141 0.11 16.58 4.53
CA GLY A 141 -0.97 15.58 4.35
C GLY A 141 -1.13 14.63 5.53
N VAL A 142 -0.17 14.62 6.47
CA VAL A 142 -0.23 13.85 7.72
C VAL A 142 0.16 14.71 8.91
N GLY A 143 -0.46 14.45 10.06
CA GLY A 143 -0.06 15.04 11.34
C GLY A 143 1.08 14.24 11.96
N ALA A 144 2.27 14.84 12.01
CA ALA A 144 3.42 14.29 12.72
C ALA A 144 3.46 14.84 14.15
N GLY A 145 2.71 14.21 15.07
CA GLY A 145 2.46 14.74 16.41
C GLY A 145 1.13 15.49 16.48
N ASP A 146 1.11 16.67 17.09
CA ASP A 146 -0.10 17.49 17.29
C ASP A 146 -0.35 18.51 16.16
N GLU A 147 0.32 18.32 15.02
CA GLU A 147 0.16 19.19 13.85
C GLU A 147 -1.21 19.04 13.20
N ALA A 148 -1.80 20.16 12.77
CA ALA A 148 -2.99 20.17 11.93
C ALA A 148 -2.64 19.75 10.49
N PRO A 149 -3.18 18.64 9.96
CA PRO A 149 -2.92 18.23 8.59
C PRO A 149 -3.77 19.02 7.59
N ASP A 150 -3.28 19.13 6.36
CA ASP A 150 -4.04 19.54 5.19
C ASP A 150 -4.94 18.39 4.73
N LEU A 151 -6.26 18.60 4.86
CA LEU A 151 -7.28 17.61 4.53
C LEU A 151 -7.34 17.30 3.03
N ALA A 152 -6.92 18.24 2.17
CA ALA A 152 -6.88 17.99 0.73
C ALA A 152 -5.77 17.00 0.36
N GLN A 153 -4.67 16.99 1.11
CA GLN A 153 -3.50 16.13 0.87
C GLN A 153 -3.62 14.76 1.55
N ALA A 154 -4.38 14.66 2.64
CA ALA A 154 -4.60 13.43 3.41
C ALA A 154 -5.03 12.18 2.60
N PRO A 155 -5.96 12.24 1.63
CA PRO A 155 -6.39 11.04 0.91
C PRO A 155 -5.28 10.39 0.09
N VAL A 156 -4.27 11.14 -0.34
CA VAL A 156 -3.12 10.63 -1.10
C VAL A 156 -2.42 9.52 -0.31
N TRP A 157 -2.25 9.70 1.00
CA TRP A 157 -1.56 8.75 1.86
C TRP A 157 -2.29 7.41 1.92
N GLY A 158 -3.61 7.42 2.11
CA GLY A 158 -4.41 6.20 2.10
C GLY A 158 -4.36 5.47 0.76
N LEU A 159 -4.53 6.21 -0.34
CA LEU A 159 -4.51 5.68 -1.70
C LEU A 159 -3.16 5.02 -2.05
N VAL A 160 -2.07 5.74 -1.82
CA VAL A 160 -0.72 5.27 -2.18
C VAL A 160 -0.26 4.15 -1.24
N ARG A 161 -0.71 4.11 0.02
CA ARG A 161 -0.48 2.94 0.91
C ARG A 161 -1.08 1.66 0.33
N SER A 162 -2.29 1.73 -0.23
CA SER A 162 -2.87 0.58 -0.94
C SER A 162 -2.08 0.25 -2.21
N ALA A 163 -1.63 1.26 -2.97
CA ALA A 163 -0.75 1.05 -4.13
C ALA A 163 0.61 0.43 -3.74
N GLN A 164 1.16 0.72 -2.56
CA GLN A 164 2.36 0.07 -2.01
C GLN A 164 2.12 -1.40 -1.67
N SER A 165 0.94 -1.73 -1.12
CA SER A 165 0.54 -3.11 -0.85
C SER A 165 0.29 -3.91 -2.12
N GLU A 166 -0.25 -3.25 -3.16
CA GLU A 166 -0.44 -3.84 -4.48
C GLU A 166 0.90 -3.98 -5.20
N HIS A 167 1.76 -2.96 -5.24
CA HIS A 167 3.05 -2.96 -5.94
C HIS A 167 4.23 -2.66 -5.00
N PRO A 168 4.68 -3.65 -4.20
CA PRO A 168 5.79 -3.47 -3.28
C PRO A 168 7.05 -2.90 -3.95
N GLY A 169 7.64 -1.88 -3.32
CA GLY A 169 8.88 -1.26 -3.78
C GLY A 169 8.75 -0.26 -4.93
N ARG A 170 7.56 -0.05 -5.52
CA ARG A 170 7.36 0.92 -6.62
C ARG A 170 7.11 2.36 -6.15
N PHE A 171 6.71 2.57 -4.90
CA PHE A 171 6.28 3.87 -4.39
C PHE A 171 6.92 4.22 -3.05
N VAL A 172 7.27 5.49 -2.88
CA VAL A 172 7.71 6.09 -1.60
C VAL A 172 6.80 7.29 -1.31
N LEU A 173 6.22 7.35 -0.12
CA LEU A 173 5.44 8.50 0.35
C LEU A 173 6.33 9.43 1.15
N VAL A 174 6.32 10.72 0.81
CA VAL A 174 7.05 11.77 1.54
C VAL A 174 6.10 12.91 1.84
N ASP A 175 6.02 13.33 3.10
CA ASP A 175 5.27 14.53 3.49
C ASP A 175 6.22 15.64 3.96
N LEU A 176 6.02 16.84 3.45
CA LEU A 176 6.89 18.00 3.68
C LEU A 176 6.18 19.06 4.52
N ASP A 177 6.93 19.79 5.35
CA ASP A 177 6.45 20.93 6.14
C ASP A 177 6.57 22.29 5.45
N GLY A 178 7.28 22.33 4.31
CA GLY A 178 7.61 23.55 3.56
C GLY A 178 8.93 24.21 3.94
N GLY A 179 9.73 23.63 4.85
CA GLY A 179 11.02 24.15 5.31
C GLY A 179 12.21 23.93 4.37
N GLY A 180 11.97 23.51 3.13
CA GLY A 180 12.98 23.15 2.12
C GLY A 180 12.91 21.68 1.69
N GLU A 181 13.44 21.37 0.50
CA GLU A 181 13.44 20.01 -0.04
C GLU A 181 14.53 19.13 0.60
N PRO A 182 14.24 17.86 0.91
CA PRO A 182 15.24 16.92 1.40
C PRO A 182 16.22 16.53 0.28
N ASP A 183 17.36 15.95 0.67
CA ASP A 183 18.18 15.18 -0.28
C ASP A 183 17.42 13.90 -0.67
N TRP A 184 16.76 13.95 -1.82
CA TRP A 184 15.93 12.87 -2.35
C TRP A 184 16.69 11.56 -2.54
N ALA A 185 17.96 11.62 -2.95
CA ALA A 185 18.76 10.42 -3.20
C ALA A 185 19.11 9.72 -1.88
N SER A 186 19.46 10.48 -0.83
CA SER A 186 19.66 9.92 0.51
C SER A 186 18.36 9.39 1.12
N LEU A 187 17.24 10.07 0.87
CA LEU A 187 15.93 9.69 1.38
C LEU A 187 15.45 8.36 0.80
N VAL A 188 15.51 8.19 -0.51
CA VAL A 188 15.07 6.96 -1.18
C VAL A 188 16.05 5.79 -1.01
N ALA A 189 17.28 6.04 -0.57
CA ALA A 189 18.21 4.97 -0.18
C ALA A 189 17.80 4.30 1.15
N LEU A 190 16.92 4.94 1.95
CA LEU A 190 16.37 4.33 3.15
C LEU A 190 15.39 3.21 2.78
N ASP A 191 15.43 2.11 3.53
CA ASP A 191 14.39 1.08 3.53
C ASP A 191 13.15 1.58 4.31
N GLU A 192 12.67 2.79 4.00
CA GLU A 192 11.48 3.39 4.59
C GLU A 192 10.54 3.86 3.47
N PRO A 193 9.42 3.16 3.23
CA PRO A 193 8.49 3.51 2.15
C PRO A 193 7.62 4.73 2.47
N GLN A 194 7.67 5.24 3.70
CA GLN A 194 6.83 6.34 4.19
C GLN A 194 7.62 7.22 5.14
N LEU A 195 7.72 8.51 4.83
CA LEU A 195 8.51 9.49 5.58
C LEU A 195 7.78 10.82 5.71
N ALA A 196 7.96 11.48 6.85
CA ALA A 196 7.63 12.89 7.05
C ALA A 196 8.94 13.65 7.30
N VAL A 197 9.09 14.78 6.63
CA VAL A 197 10.22 15.71 6.79
C VAL A 197 9.72 16.91 7.59
N ARG A 198 10.28 17.11 8.79
CA ARG A 198 9.94 18.19 9.72
C ARG A 198 11.20 18.88 10.22
N GLY A 199 11.41 20.15 9.85
CA GLY A 199 12.61 20.92 10.21
C GLY A 199 13.90 20.19 9.82
N GLY A 200 13.93 19.55 8.65
CA GLY A 200 15.06 18.74 8.17
C GLY A 200 15.21 17.36 8.83
N ARG A 201 14.37 17.00 9.81
CA ARG A 201 14.38 15.67 10.44
C ARG A 201 13.51 14.70 9.65
N LEU A 202 14.02 13.50 9.45
CA LEU A 202 13.28 12.38 8.84
C LEU A 202 12.55 11.60 9.92
N LEU A 203 11.24 11.42 9.76
CA LEU A 203 10.38 10.66 10.66
C LEU A 203 9.67 9.56 9.87
N ALA A 204 9.62 8.34 10.40
CA ALA A 204 8.85 7.25 9.82
C ALA A 204 7.73 6.80 10.77
N PRO A 205 6.54 6.44 10.24
CA PRO A 205 5.42 6.05 11.07
C PRO A 205 5.62 4.64 11.61
N ARG A 206 5.22 4.41 12.86
CA ARG A 206 5.23 3.14 13.57
C ARG A 206 3.93 2.95 14.34
N LEU A 207 3.42 1.73 14.38
CA LEU A 207 2.30 1.38 15.24
C LEU A 207 2.84 1.05 16.64
N ALA A 208 2.38 1.78 17.65
CA ALA A 208 2.76 1.62 19.04
C ALA A 208 1.54 1.32 19.92
N ARG A 209 1.77 0.62 21.03
CA ARG A 209 0.71 0.35 22.01
C ARG A 209 0.37 1.62 22.76
N THR A 210 -0.90 1.80 23.07
CA THR A 210 -1.34 2.90 23.94
C THR A 210 -1.09 2.54 25.42
N PRO A 211 -0.72 3.53 26.26
CA PRO A 211 -0.72 3.33 27.71
C PRO A 211 -2.14 3.11 28.22
N ALA A 212 -2.30 2.53 29.42
CA ALA A 212 -3.62 2.34 30.02
C ALA A 212 -4.34 3.70 30.22
N PRO A 213 -5.67 3.77 30.02
CA PRO A 213 -6.42 5.01 30.22
C PRO A 213 -6.38 5.46 31.69
N GLY A 214 -6.21 6.75 31.92
CA GLY A 214 -6.04 7.32 33.27
C GLY A 214 -7.33 7.81 33.95
N THR A 215 -8.44 7.96 33.22
CA THR A 215 -9.68 8.58 33.73
C THR A 215 -10.93 7.84 33.27
N GLU A 216 -12.01 7.93 34.04
CA GLU A 216 -13.35 7.50 33.60
C GLU A 216 -13.87 8.42 32.49
N PRO A 217 -14.72 7.92 31.57
CA PRO A 217 -15.32 8.78 30.56
C PRO A 217 -16.29 9.75 31.24
N PRO A 218 -16.51 10.95 30.67
CA PRO A 218 -17.66 11.76 31.04
C PRO A 218 -18.94 10.93 30.89
N ALA A 219 -19.82 11.01 31.88
CA ALA A 219 -21.17 10.45 31.76
C ALA A 219 -21.87 11.09 30.57
N ALA A 220 -22.74 10.33 29.89
CA ALA A 220 -23.57 10.91 28.85
C ALA A 220 -24.42 12.03 29.46
N ASP A 221 -24.49 13.17 28.76
CA ASP A 221 -25.40 14.25 29.14
C ASP A 221 -26.85 13.74 29.01
N PRO A 222 -27.61 13.62 30.13
CA PRO A 222 -28.97 13.12 30.09
C PRO A 222 -29.92 14.02 29.28
N ASP A 223 -29.56 15.29 29.08
CA ASP A 223 -30.33 16.27 28.32
C ASP A 223 -29.87 16.41 26.86
N GLY A 224 -28.73 15.78 26.52
CA GLY A 224 -28.13 15.82 25.19
C GLY A 224 -28.68 14.78 24.21
N THR A 225 -28.50 15.07 22.92
CA THR A 225 -28.76 14.14 21.81
C THR A 225 -27.45 13.63 21.24
N VAL A 226 -27.36 12.32 20.99
CA VAL A 226 -26.23 11.69 20.30
C VAL A 226 -26.64 11.34 18.86
N LEU A 227 -25.95 11.92 17.88
CA LEU A 227 -26.13 11.63 16.45
C LEU A 227 -25.29 10.41 16.05
N VAL A 228 -25.91 9.41 15.44
CA VAL A 228 -25.23 8.26 14.83
C VAL A 228 -25.56 8.19 13.33
N THR A 229 -24.60 8.56 12.48
CA THR A 229 -24.76 8.43 11.02
C THR A 229 -24.44 7.01 10.57
N GLY A 230 -25.18 6.48 9.61
CA GLY A 230 -25.16 5.03 9.35
C GLY A 230 -25.80 4.25 10.51
N GLY A 231 -26.60 4.91 11.35
CA GLY A 231 -27.05 4.40 12.63
C GLY A 231 -28.07 3.27 12.57
N THR A 232 -28.66 3.01 11.41
CA THR A 232 -29.70 1.98 11.25
C THR A 232 -29.15 0.60 10.85
N GLY A 233 -27.83 0.41 10.75
CA GLY A 233 -27.26 -0.88 10.36
C GLY A 233 -25.77 -1.01 10.70
N GLY A 234 -25.23 -2.23 10.51
CA GLY A 234 -23.82 -2.55 10.76
C GLY A 234 -23.32 -2.07 12.12
N LEU A 235 -22.12 -1.48 12.14
CA LEU A 235 -21.51 -0.96 13.38
C LEU A 235 -22.27 0.22 13.99
N GLY A 236 -23.01 1.01 13.20
CA GLY A 236 -23.82 2.12 13.72
C GLY A 236 -24.91 1.63 14.67
N ALA A 237 -25.60 0.55 14.29
CA ALA A 237 -26.63 -0.08 15.13
C ALA A 237 -26.02 -0.74 16.39
N VAL A 238 -24.87 -1.40 16.25
CA VAL A 238 -24.14 -2.01 17.38
C VAL A 238 -23.76 -0.93 18.42
N VAL A 239 -23.22 0.19 17.97
CA VAL A 239 -22.79 1.28 18.86
C VAL A 239 -24.00 2.01 19.45
N ALA A 240 -25.09 2.18 18.69
CA ALA A 240 -26.33 2.76 19.22
C ALA A 240 -26.86 1.98 20.43
N ARG A 241 -26.90 0.64 20.33
CA ARG A 241 -27.27 -0.24 21.47
C ARG A 241 -26.34 -0.06 22.66
N HIS A 242 -25.04 -0.02 22.42
CA HIS A 242 -24.04 0.18 23.47
C HIS A 242 -24.19 1.53 24.16
N LEU A 243 -24.45 2.59 23.41
CA LEU A 243 -24.66 3.94 23.94
C LEU A 243 -25.90 4.00 24.84
N ALA A 244 -27.01 3.38 24.46
CA ALA A 244 -28.21 3.30 25.29
C ALA A 244 -27.99 2.44 26.54
N ALA A 245 -27.49 1.20 26.37
CA ALA A 245 -27.40 0.22 27.44
C ALA A 245 -26.26 0.50 28.45
N ALA A 246 -25.06 0.80 27.96
CA ALA A 246 -23.86 0.90 28.79
C ALA A 246 -23.45 2.34 29.13
N ARG A 247 -23.77 3.29 28.25
CA ARG A 247 -23.40 4.72 28.43
C ARG A 247 -24.58 5.59 28.88
N GLY A 248 -25.79 5.03 28.96
CA GLY A 248 -26.98 5.71 29.47
C GLY A 248 -27.49 6.84 28.58
N ALA A 249 -27.19 6.80 27.28
CA ALA A 249 -27.71 7.77 26.33
C ALA A 249 -29.25 7.75 26.36
N ARG A 250 -29.87 8.91 26.57
CA ARG A 250 -31.33 9.05 26.66
C ARG A 250 -31.99 9.38 25.33
N ARG A 251 -31.25 10.00 24.41
CA ARG A 251 -31.74 10.41 23.10
C ARG A 251 -30.73 10.07 22.01
N LEU A 252 -31.16 9.27 21.05
CA LEU A 252 -30.38 8.89 19.87
C LEU A 252 -31.05 9.40 18.60
N LEU A 253 -30.28 10.09 17.77
CA LEU A 253 -30.66 10.42 16.40
C LEU A 253 -29.93 9.47 15.45
N LEU A 254 -30.65 8.48 14.91
CA LEU A 254 -30.11 7.51 13.96
C LEU A 254 -30.38 7.98 12.54
N VAL A 255 -29.31 8.27 11.79
CA VAL A 255 -29.42 8.82 10.44
C VAL A 255 -28.94 7.83 9.40
N SER A 256 -29.77 7.60 8.38
CA SER A 256 -29.36 6.87 7.18
C SER A 256 -30.24 7.26 6.00
N ARG A 257 -29.76 6.99 4.77
CA ARG A 257 -30.54 7.22 3.54
C ARG A 257 -31.81 6.37 3.45
N ARG A 258 -31.83 5.21 4.11
CA ARG A 258 -32.99 4.29 4.13
C ARG A 258 -33.93 4.57 5.30
N GLY A 259 -33.46 5.21 6.37
CA GLY A 259 -34.23 5.45 7.59
C GLY A 259 -34.87 4.17 8.12
N LEU A 260 -36.16 4.24 8.47
CA LEU A 260 -36.94 3.09 8.96
C LEU A 260 -37.17 1.99 7.92
N ALA A 261 -36.93 2.27 6.63
CA ALA A 261 -36.99 1.24 5.58
C ALA A 261 -35.69 0.40 5.50
N ALA A 262 -34.69 0.65 6.36
CA ALA A 262 -33.54 -0.23 6.47
C ALA A 262 -33.91 -1.52 7.22
N ASP A 263 -33.33 -2.63 6.78
CA ASP A 263 -33.54 -3.95 7.39
C ASP A 263 -33.14 -3.92 8.88
N GLY A 264 -34.05 -4.33 9.77
CA GLY A 264 -33.81 -4.35 11.21
C GLY A 264 -33.95 -3.00 11.93
N ALA A 265 -34.32 -1.91 11.23
CA ALA A 265 -34.37 -0.58 11.84
C ALA A 265 -35.54 -0.40 12.81
N ALA A 266 -36.70 -1.01 12.54
CA ALA A 266 -37.86 -0.94 13.43
C ALA A 266 -37.60 -1.73 14.73
N GLU A 267 -36.99 -2.92 14.61
CA GLU A 267 -36.57 -3.74 15.73
C GLU A 267 -35.51 -3.02 16.58
N LEU A 268 -34.53 -2.38 15.94
CA LEU A 268 -33.53 -1.56 16.64
C LEU A 268 -34.18 -0.44 17.46
N VAL A 269 -35.17 0.27 16.92
CA VAL A 269 -35.88 1.34 17.66
C VAL A 269 -36.57 0.76 18.89
N GLN A 270 -37.31 -0.35 18.75
CA GLN A 270 -37.99 -1.00 19.86
C GLN A 270 -37.00 -1.47 20.96
N GLU A 271 -35.85 -2.01 20.57
CA GLU A 271 -34.79 -2.40 21.50
C GLU A 271 -34.24 -1.18 22.28
N LEU A 272 -34.00 -0.05 21.60
CA LEU A 272 -33.52 1.17 22.25
C LEU A 272 -34.56 1.79 23.18
N GLU A 273 -35.84 1.77 22.79
CA GLU A 273 -36.95 2.22 23.64
C GLU A 273 -37.08 1.34 24.89
N ALA A 274 -36.93 0.02 24.76
CA ALA A 274 -36.93 -0.91 25.89
C ALA A 274 -35.77 -0.66 26.87
N LEU A 275 -34.66 -0.09 26.39
CA LEU A 275 -33.52 0.36 27.20
C LEU A 275 -33.73 1.77 27.81
N GLY A 276 -34.88 2.40 27.57
CA GLY A 276 -35.20 3.74 28.08
C GLY A 276 -34.49 4.86 27.33
N CYS A 277 -34.18 4.64 26.05
CA CYS A 277 -33.64 5.63 25.12
C CYS A 277 -34.68 6.01 24.07
N GLU A 278 -34.94 7.31 23.91
CA GLU A 278 -35.74 7.84 22.81
C GLU A 278 -34.91 7.79 21.51
N ALA A 279 -35.32 6.96 20.56
CA ALA A 279 -34.62 6.79 19.28
C ALA A 279 -35.39 7.44 18.13
N ARG A 280 -34.90 8.57 17.60
CA ARG A 280 -35.42 9.20 16.38
C ARG A 280 -34.64 8.70 15.18
N VAL A 281 -35.33 8.05 14.24
CA VAL A 281 -34.74 7.67 12.94
C VAL A 281 -35.06 8.74 11.90
N ALA A 282 -34.04 9.26 11.22
CA ALA A 282 -34.21 10.26 10.17
C ALA A 282 -33.64 9.79 8.83
N VAL A 283 -34.41 10.02 7.77
CA VAL A 283 -33.94 9.88 6.38
C VAL A 283 -33.18 11.14 6.00
N CYS A 284 -31.86 11.03 5.86
CA CYS A 284 -31.00 12.13 5.43
C CYS A 284 -29.74 11.57 4.78
N ASP A 285 -29.35 12.14 3.65
CA ASP A 285 -28.00 11.97 3.11
C ASP A 285 -27.08 12.97 3.81
N VAL A 286 -26.19 12.47 4.68
CA VAL A 286 -25.27 13.31 5.44
C VAL A 286 -24.19 13.96 4.55
N ALA A 287 -24.02 13.48 3.31
CA ALA A 287 -23.19 14.13 2.30
C ALA A 287 -23.94 15.27 1.57
N ASP A 288 -25.20 15.53 1.90
CA ASP A 288 -25.95 16.72 1.49
C ASP A 288 -25.98 17.72 2.67
N ARG A 289 -25.29 18.84 2.48
CA ARG A 289 -25.09 19.84 3.54
C ARG A 289 -26.40 20.47 4.00
N ASP A 290 -27.31 20.74 3.07
CA ASP A 290 -28.57 21.43 3.37
C ASP A 290 -29.56 20.50 4.07
N GLN A 291 -29.62 19.22 3.66
CA GLN A 291 -30.39 18.21 4.38
C GLN A 291 -29.88 18.03 5.81
N LEU A 292 -28.55 17.96 5.99
CA LEU A 292 -27.95 17.82 7.31
C LEU A 292 -28.21 19.06 8.18
N ALA A 293 -28.05 20.26 7.64
CA ALA A 293 -28.33 21.50 8.36
C ALA A 293 -29.80 21.59 8.80
N ALA A 294 -30.74 21.26 7.91
CA ALA A 294 -32.17 21.23 8.23
C ALA A 294 -32.48 20.19 9.31
N LEU A 295 -31.86 19.00 9.25
CA LEU A 295 -32.04 17.97 10.27
C LEU A 295 -31.52 18.43 11.64
N LEU A 296 -30.32 18.99 11.70
CA LEU A 296 -29.71 19.50 12.93
C LEU A 296 -30.50 20.68 13.52
N GLY A 297 -31.03 21.56 12.68
CA GLY A 297 -31.90 22.67 13.10
C GLY A 297 -33.27 22.22 13.64
N SER A 298 -33.68 20.98 13.38
CA SER A 298 -34.95 20.41 13.85
C SER A 298 -34.88 19.77 15.25
N LEU A 299 -33.73 19.85 15.92
CA LEU A 299 -33.53 19.21 17.22
C LEU A 299 -34.12 20.07 18.34
N ALA A 300 -34.99 19.47 19.15
CA ALA A 300 -35.53 20.10 20.35
C ALA A 300 -34.54 20.13 21.52
N HIS A 301 -33.55 19.24 21.49
CA HIS A 301 -32.51 19.07 22.51
C HIS A 301 -31.12 19.31 21.89
N PRO A 302 -30.15 19.84 22.67
CA PRO A 302 -28.83 20.14 22.15
C PRO A 302 -28.12 18.88 21.67
N LEU A 303 -27.37 19.01 20.57
CA LEU A 303 -26.47 17.96 20.11
C LEU A 303 -25.21 17.96 20.97
N THR A 304 -24.90 16.83 21.61
CA THR A 304 -23.76 16.72 22.54
C THR A 304 -22.71 15.70 22.11
N ALA A 305 -23.04 14.80 21.18
CA ALA A 305 -22.06 13.91 20.57
C ALA A 305 -22.43 13.50 19.14
N VAL A 306 -21.39 13.21 18.35
CA VAL A 306 -21.50 12.68 16.99
C VAL A 306 -20.70 11.39 16.90
N VAL A 307 -21.31 10.34 16.34
CA VAL A 307 -20.66 9.10 15.92
C VAL A 307 -20.89 8.91 14.43
N HIS A 308 -19.84 9.10 13.64
CA HIS A 308 -19.89 8.98 12.19
C HIS A 308 -19.50 7.56 11.75
N ALA A 309 -20.50 6.69 11.57
CA ALA A 309 -20.33 5.31 11.10
C ALA A 309 -20.84 5.08 9.66
N ALA A 310 -21.12 6.14 8.91
CA ALA A 310 -21.56 6.02 7.52
C ALA A 310 -20.38 5.63 6.61
N GLY A 311 -20.67 4.79 5.62
CA GLY A 311 -19.69 4.37 4.64
C GLY A 311 -20.25 3.32 3.69
N VAL A 312 -19.59 3.18 2.54
CA VAL A 312 -19.85 2.12 1.56
C VAL A 312 -18.51 1.55 1.08
N LEU A 313 -18.55 0.36 0.49
CA LEU A 313 -17.41 -0.26 -0.19
C LEU A 313 -17.69 -0.30 -1.69
N ASP A 314 -16.65 -0.12 -2.50
CA ASP A 314 -16.67 -0.30 -3.95
C ASP A 314 -15.23 -0.62 -4.37
N ASP A 315 -14.76 -1.77 -3.91
CA ASP A 315 -13.36 -2.17 -3.97
C ASP A 315 -12.93 -2.49 -5.41
N GLY A 316 -11.65 -2.26 -5.69
CA GLY A 316 -11.01 -2.52 -6.98
C GLY A 316 -9.50 -2.27 -6.90
N VAL A 317 -8.72 -3.09 -7.61
CA VAL A 317 -7.26 -2.89 -7.75
C VAL A 317 -6.97 -1.55 -8.42
N ILE A 318 -5.82 -0.97 -8.11
CA ILE A 318 -5.47 0.41 -8.43
C ILE A 318 -5.56 0.70 -9.94
N GLU A 319 -5.18 -0.26 -10.80
CA GLU A 319 -5.24 -0.09 -12.26
C GLU A 319 -6.68 -0.08 -12.82
N SER A 320 -7.64 -0.66 -12.10
CA SER A 320 -9.04 -0.76 -12.52
C SER A 320 -9.97 0.25 -11.82
N LEU A 321 -9.47 0.91 -10.77
CA LEU A 321 -10.25 1.85 -9.98
C LEU A 321 -10.59 3.09 -10.80
N THR A 322 -11.87 3.44 -10.91
CA THR A 322 -12.31 4.62 -11.64
C THR A 322 -12.54 5.82 -10.70
N PRO A 323 -12.48 7.07 -11.21
CA PRO A 323 -12.83 8.25 -10.42
C PRO A 323 -14.22 8.18 -9.79
N GLU A 324 -15.20 7.61 -10.48
CA GLU A 324 -16.58 7.49 -9.99
C GLU A 324 -16.69 6.52 -8.80
N ARG A 325 -15.92 5.42 -8.82
CA ARG A 325 -15.83 4.49 -7.68
C ARG A 325 -15.08 5.10 -6.51
N LEU A 326 -14.07 5.92 -6.79
CA LEU A 326 -13.36 6.69 -5.76
C LEU A 326 -14.32 7.67 -5.07
N ASP A 327 -15.01 8.50 -5.85
CA ASP A 327 -15.95 9.52 -5.34
C ASP A 327 -17.11 8.89 -4.58
N ARG A 328 -17.66 7.76 -5.07
CA ARG A 328 -18.74 7.02 -4.40
C ARG A 328 -18.36 6.60 -2.97
N VAL A 329 -17.13 6.16 -2.75
CA VAL A 329 -16.65 5.71 -1.44
C VAL A 329 -16.23 6.89 -0.55
N MET A 330 -15.65 7.94 -1.14
CA MET A 330 -15.27 9.14 -0.41
C MET A 330 -16.50 9.91 0.08
N ARG A 331 -17.55 10.05 -0.73
CA ARG A 331 -18.70 10.92 -0.42
C ARG A 331 -19.38 10.67 0.94
N PRO A 332 -19.80 9.46 1.31
CA PRO A 332 -20.46 9.21 2.60
C PRO A 332 -19.51 9.29 3.80
N LYS A 333 -18.20 9.48 3.59
CA LYS A 333 -17.17 9.62 4.64
C LYS A 333 -16.63 11.04 4.70
N VAL A 334 -16.00 11.50 3.62
CA VAL A 334 -15.29 12.77 3.53
C VAL A 334 -16.26 13.95 3.59
N ASP A 335 -17.20 14.04 2.65
CA ASP A 335 -18.20 15.12 2.61
C ASP A 335 -19.01 15.14 3.89
N ALA A 336 -19.50 13.96 4.29
CA ALA A 336 -20.31 13.83 5.49
C ALA A 336 -19.56 14.31 6.74
N ALA A 337 -18.30 13.90 6.94
CA ALA A 337 -17.53 14.31 8.10
C ALA A 337 -17.15 15.80 8.06
N LEU A 338 -16.93 16.39 6.88
CA LEU A 338 -16.68 17.82 6.72
C LEU A 338 -17.94 18.66 6.99
N HIS A 339 -19.10 18.26 6.46
CA HIS A 339 -20.36 18.92 6.78
C HIS A 339 -20.69 18.81 8.27
N LEU A 340 -20.49 17.64 8.87
CA LEU A 340 -20.62 17.46 10.32
C LEU A 340 -19.65 18.38 11.07
N HIS A 341 -18.40 18.49 10.63
CA HIS A 341 -17.44 19.38 11.27
C HIS A 341 -17.88 20.84 11.26
N GLU A 342 -18.28 21.35 10.10
CA GLU A 342 -18.71 22.74 9.92
C GLU A 342 -20.01 23.05 10.68
N LEU A 343 -21.04 22.22 10.52
CA LEU A 343 -22.37 22.45 11.09
C LEU A 343 -22.43 22.20 12.61
N THR A 344 -21.39 21.61 13.19
CA THR A 344 -21.30 21.34 14.64
C THR A 344 -20.12 22.02 15.33
N ALA A 345 -19.42 22.93 14.64
CA ALA A 345 -18.24 23.61 15.20
C ALA A 345 -18.57 24.41 16.47
N ASP A 346 -19.73 25.07 16.49
CA ASP A 346 -20.19 25.91 17.61
C ASP A 346 -21.11 25.17 18.60
N GLN A 347 -21.34 23.86 18.39
CA GLN A 347 -22.17 23.04 19.27
C GLN A 347 -21.35 22.59 20.50
N PRO A 348 -21.98 22.40 21.68
CA PRO A 348 -21.31 21.97 22.90
C PRO A 348 -20.99 20.46 22.88
N LEU A 349 -20.33 20.00 21.82
CA LEU A 349 -19.97 18.60 21.69
C LEU A 349 -18.95 18.19 22.75
N THR A 350 -19.18 17.03 23.33
CA THR A 350 -18.23 16.34 24.21
C THR A 350 -17.49 15.22 23.48
N ALA A 351 -18.07 14.72 22.38
CA ALA A 351 -17.46 13.69 21.55
C ALA A 351 -17.79 13.88 20.06
N PHE A 352 -16.79 13.64 19.21
CA PHE A 352 -16.91 13.60 17.75
C PHE A 352 -16.11 12.40 17.24
N VAL A 353 -16.76 11.24 17.16
CA VAL A 353 -16.10 9.96 16.87
C VAL A 353 -16.27 9.61 15.39
N LEU A 354 -15.15 9.41 14.69
CA LEU A 354 -15.12 9.02 13.28
C LEU A 354 -14.74 7.54 13.15
N PHE A 355 -15.56 6.75 12.45
CA PHE A 355 -15.25 5.35 12.20
C PHE A 355 -14.41 5.26 10.93
N SER A 356 -13.10 5.16 11.17
CA SER A 356 -12.07 4.94 10.17
C SER A 356 -11.76 3.44 10.04
N SER A 357 -10.69 3.09 9.33
CA SER A 357 -10.23 1.72 9.15
C SER A 357 -8.71 1.63 9.18
N VAL A 358 -8.18 0.52 9.69
CA VAL A 358 -6.75 0.20 9.63
C VAL A 358 -6.22 0.19 8.18
N ALA A 359 -7.09 -0.01 7.18
CA ALA A 359 -6.74 0.09 5.76
C ALA A 359 -6.13 1.45 5.40
N ALA A 360 -6.54 2.54 6.04
CA ALA A 360 -5.92 3.86 5.85
C ALA A 360 -4.48 3.92 6.35
N LEU A 361 -4.10 3.10 7.33
CA LEU A 361 -2.80 3.12 8.00
C LEU A 361 -1.79 2.17 7.36
N VAL A 362 -2.19 0.93 7.09
CA VAL A 362 -1.31 -0.09 6.51
C VAL A 362 -1.41 -0.20 4.99
N GLY A 363 -2.50 0.28 4.40
CA GLY A 363 -2.87 -0.02 3.01
C GLY A 363 -3.48 -1.41 2.88
N SER A 364 -4.47 -1.55 2.00
CA SER A 364 -5.11 -2.84 1.74
C SER A 364 -5.29 -3.01 0.22
N PRO A 365 -4.79 -4.10 -0.38
CA PRO A 365 -4.96 -4.35 -1.80
C PRO A 365 -6.43 -4.30 -2.22
N GLY A 366 -6.73 -3.58 -3.28
CA GLY A 366 -8.09 -3.38 -3.79
C GLY A 366 -8.91 -2.32 -3.06
N GLN A 367 -8.35 -1.65 -2.05
CA GLN A 367 -9.10 -0.73 -1.20
C GLN A 367 -8.48 0.68 -1.20
N ALA A 368 -7.93 1.11 -2.34
CA ALA A 368 -7.28 2.40 -2.46
C ALA A 368 -8.25 3.58 -2.22
N ASN A 369 -9.48 3.50 -2.73
CA ASN A 369 -10.54 4.49 -2.47
C ASN A 369 -10.99 4.52 -1.01
N TYR A 370 -11.20 3.35 -0.40
CA TYR A 370 -11.60 3.23 0.99
C TYR A 370 -10.50 3.71 1.94
N ALA A 371 -9.23 3.38 1.65
CA ALA A 371 -8.09 3.88 2.41
C ALA A 371 -7.96 5.41 2.29
N ALA A 372 -8.12 5.99 1.10
CA ALA A 372 -8.14 7.44 0.90
C ALA A 372 -9.23 8.14 1.73
N ALA A 373 -10.46 7.62 1.69
CA ALA A 373 -11.58 8.19 2.43
C ALA A 373 -11.32 8.18 3.95
N ASN A 374 -10.84 7.05 4.48
CA ASN A 374 -10.57 6.90 5.91
C ASN A 374 -9.33 7.70 6.37
N ALA A 375 -8.29 7.83 5.53
CA ALA A 375 -7.13 8.70 5.85
C ALA A 375 -7.55 10.18 6.01
N THR A 376 -8.58 10.61 5.27
CA THR A 376 -9.14 11.96 5.41
C THR A 376 -9.89 12.13 6.73
N LEU A 377 -10.59 11.09 7.22
CA LEU A 377 -11.22 11.09 8.54
C LEU A 377 -10.17 11.19 9.65
N ASP A 378 -9.08 10.43 9.52
CA ASP A 378 -7.96 10.46 10.48
C ASP A 378 -7.36 11.87 10.58
N ALA A 379 -7.12 12.51 9.42
CA ALA A 379 -6.61 13.88 9.35
C ALA A 379 -7.61 14.91 9.90
N LEU A 380 -8.91 14.75 9.64
CA LEU A 380 -9.95 15.63 10.18
C LEU A 380 -10.00 15.59 11.70
N ALA A 381 -9.86 14.39 12.30
CA ALA A 381 -9.79 14.28 13.75
C ALA A 381 -8.61 15.07 14.32
N GLN A 382 -7.41 14.92 13.73
CA GLN A 382 -6.22 15.68 14.13
C GLN A 382 -6.42 17.19 13.99
N ARG A 383 -7.00 17.65 12.86
CA ARG A 383 -7.27 19.07 12.62
C ARG A 383 -8.27 19.66 13.62
N ARG A 384 -9.35 18.93 13.94
CA ARG A 384 -10.32 19.35 14.98
C ARG A 384 -9.64 19.49 16.34
N ARG A 385 -8.81 18.51 16.72
CA ARG A 385 -8.07 18.53 17.98
C ARG A 385 -7.09 19.70 18.07
N ALA A 386 -6.36 19.99 17.00
CA ALA A 386 -5.47 21.15 16.91
C ALA A 386 -6.22 22.49 17.06
N ALA A 387 -7.50 22.53 16.69
CA ALA A 387 -8.39 23.68 16.90
C ALA A 387 -9.09 23.69 18.29
N GLY A 388 -8.74 22.77 19.19
CA GLY A 388 -9.36 22.66 20.52
C GLY A 388 -10.76 22.02 20.53
N LEU A 389 -11.21 21.47 19.40
CA LEU A 389 -12.49 20.77 19.28
C LEU A 389 -12.33 19.27 19.59
N PRO A 390 -13.33 18.61 20.20
CA PRO A 390 -13.28 17.17 20.40
C PRO A 390 -13.28 16.47 19.05
N ALA A 391 -12.43 15.44 18.92
CA ALA A 391 -12.48 14.46 17.84
C ALA A 391 -11.63 13.23 18.14
N THR A 392 -12.13 12.05 17.75
CA THR A 392 -11.38 10.80 17.78
C THR A 392 -11.69 9.99 16.53
N SER A 393 -10.69 9.72 15.70
CA SER A 393 -10.78 8.74 14.62
C SER A 393 -10.38 7.37 15.14
N LEU A 394 -11.23 6.36 14.88
CA LEU A 394 -11.01 4.97 15.25
C LEU A 394 -10.74 4.15 13.99
N ALA A 395 -9.48 3.87 13.71
CA ALA A 395 -9.03 3.04 12.60
C ALA A 395 -9.24 1.55 12.92
N TRP A 396 -10.50 1.10 12.80
CA TRP A 396 -10.91 -0.25 13.18
C TRP A 396 -10.23 -1.34 12.34
N GLY A 397 -9.90 -2.45 12.98
CA GLY A 397 -9.72 -3.74 12.33
C GLY A 397 -11.06 -4.35 11.88
N LEU A 398 -11.02 -5.54 11.28
CA LEU A 398 -12.23 -6.25 10.88
C LEU A 398 -13.04 -6.67 12.12
N TRP A 399 -14.33 -6.33 12.17
CA TRP A 399 -15.25 -6.85 13.18
C TRP A 399 -15.77 -8.22 12.75
N ALA A 400 -15.88 -9.15 13.70
CA ALA A 400 -16.26 -10.54 13.44
C ALA A 400 -17.76 -10.73 13.13
N ASP A 401 -18.59 -9.72 13.39
CA ASP A 401 -20.04 -9.81 13.19
C ASP A 401 -20.40 -9.85 11.69
N THR A 402 -21.35 -10.72 11.34
CA THR A 402 -21.84 -10.89 9.96
C THR A 402 -22.83 -9.80 9.55
N ALA A 403 -23.24 -8.92 10.46
CA ALA A 403 -24.04 -7.75 10.12
C ALA A 403 -23.15 -6.55 9.70
N GLY A 404 -23.21 -6.13 8.42
CA GLY A 404 -22.51 -4.96 7.89
C GLY A 404 -21.43 -5.29 6.86
N MET A 405 -20.40 -4.44 6.72
CA MET A 405 -19.33 -4.60 5.71
C MET A 405 -18.55 -5.91 5.83
N ALA A 406 -18.40 -6.46 7.04
CA ALA A 406 -17.72 -7.74 7.24
C ALA A 406 -18.57 -8.93 6.75
N GLY A 407 -19.89 -8.81 6.78
CA GLY A 407 -20.83 -9.83 6.30
C GLY A 407 -20.86 -10.02 4.78
N THR A 408 -20.25 -9.10 4.02
CA THR A 408 -20.18 -9.19 2.56
C THR A 408 -18.87 -9.82 2.06
N LEU A 409 -17.94 -10.15 2.95
CA LEU A 409 -16.64 -10.74 2.59
C LEU A 409 -16.79 -12.22 2.26
N ALA A 410 -16.12 -12.67 1.20
CA ALA A 410 -16.00 -14.09 0.91
C ALA A 410 -15.04 -14.77 1.89
N GLU A 411 -15.15 -16.10 2.04
CA GLU A 411 -14.28 -16.90 2.91
C GLU A 411 -12.78 -16.72 2.55
N ALA A 412 -12.48 -16.57 1.26
CA ALA A 412 -11.12 -16.33 0.78
C ALA A 412 -10.55 -14.97 1.26
N ASP A 413 -11.40 -13.94 1.35
CA ASP A 413 -11.01 -12.61 1.81
C ASP A 413 -10.70 -12.61 3.31
N LEU A 414 -11.50 -13.34 4.10
CA LEU A 414 -11.27 -13.55 5.53
C LEU A 414 -9.95 -14.29 5.77
N ALA A 415 -9.71 -15.39 5.04
CA ALA A 415 -8.46 -16.14 5.13
C ALA A 415 -7.23 -15.32 4.72
N ARG A 416 -7.38 -14.38 3.76
CA ARG A 416 -6.32 -13.43 3.38
C ARG A 416 -6.02 -12.44 4.49
N LEU A 417 -7.05 -11.90 5.15
CA LEU A 417 -6.90 -10.99 6.29
C LEU A 417 -6.20 -11.66 7.47
N GLU A 418 -6.60 -12.88 7.85
CA GLU A 418 -5.94 -13.62 8.93
C GLU A 418 -4.45 -13.87 8.63
N ARG A 419 -4.11 -14.26 7.40
CA ARG A 419 -2.72 -14.41 6.93
C ARG A 419 -1.93 -13.09 6.88
N SER A 420 -2.61 -11.95 6.83
CA SER A 420 -1.98 -10.62 6.94
C SER A 420 -1.57 -10.29 8.39
N GLY A 421 -2.03 -11.07 9.37
CA GLY A 421 -1.83 -10.84 10.80
C GLY A 421 -2.88 -9.96 11.46
N LEU A 422 -3.95 -9.63 10.73
CA LEU A 422 -5.14 -8.94 11.21
C LEU A 422 -6.21 -9.97 11.54
N ALA A 423 -6.50 -10.17 12.82
CA ALA A 423 -7.52 -11.12 13.26
C ALA A 423 -8.89 -10.42 13.40
N PRO A 424 -10.01 -11.13 13.13
CA PRO A 424 -11.34 -10.61 13.42
C PRO A 424 -11.50 -10.21 14.90
N LEU A 425 -12.15 -9.07 15.11
CA LEU A 425 -12.42 -8.45 16.40
C LEU A 425 -13.84 -8.84 16.86
N PRO A 426 -13.99 -9.61 17.96
CA PRO A 426 -15.31 -9.90 18.52
C PRO A 426 -16.04 -8.62 18.92
N THR A 427 -17.36 -8.56 18.70
CA THR A 427 -18.19 -7.37 18.99
C THR A 427 -18.02 -6.86 20.42
N ALA A 428 -18.02 -7.75 21.41
CA ALA A 428 -17.82 -7.38 22.82
C ALA A 428 -16.47 -6.68 23.03
N LEU A 429 -15.39 -7.21 22.46
CA LEU A 429 -14.06 -6.59 22.54
C LEU A 429 -14.01 -5.26 21.78
N GLY A 430 -14.70 -5.14 20.64
CA GLY A 430 -14.82 -3.89 19.90
C GLY A 430 -15.49 -2.78 20.70
N LEU A 431 -16.57 -3.10 21.43
CA LEU A 431 -17.24 -2.15 22.32
C LEU A 431 -16.39 -1.77 23.54
N GLU A 432 -15.66 -2.72 24.14
CA GLU A 432 -14.68 -2.42 25.19
C GLU A 432 -13.59 -1.45 24.71
N LEU A 433 -13.10 -1.66 23.49
CA LEU A 433 -12.10 -0.79 22.86
C LEU A 433 -12.67 0.58 22.52
N TYR A 434 -13.95 0.68 22.10
CA TYR A 434 -14.64 1.95 21.91
C TYR A 434 -14.66 2.77 23.21
N ASP A 435 -15.03 2.14 24.33
CA ASP A 435 -15.04 2.81 25.64
C ASP A 435 -13.64 3.18 26.13
N GLN A 436 -12.61 2.38 25.81
CA GLN A 436 -11.22 2.74 26.10
C GLN A 436 -10.75 3.93 25.26
N ALA A 437 -11.06 3.92 23.96
CA ALA A 437 -10.63 4.95 23.05
C ALA A 437 -11.25 6.32 23.36
N THR A 438 -12.53 6.36 23.76
CA THR A 438 -13.20 7.61 24.17
C THR A 438 -12.66 8.22 25.48
N ARG A 439 -11.83 7.49 26.22
CA ARG A 439 -11.12 8.00 27.42
C ARG A 439 -9.71 8.48 27.12
N MET A 440 -9.20 8.22 25.92
CA MET A 440 -7.84 8.57 25.56
C MET A 440 -7.79 9.96 24.97
N ASP A 441 -6.78 10.70 25.42
CA ASP A 441 -6.44 11.99 24.84
C ASP A 441 -5.65 11.81 23.54
N ALA A 442 -6.29 11.22 22.51
CA ALA A 442 -5.69 10.98 21.21
C ALA A 442 -6.66 11.29 20.05
N ALA A 443 -6.16 11.93 18.99
CA ALA A 443 -6.93 12.21 17.78
C ALA A 443 -7.17 10.94 16.93
N LEU A 444 -6.21 10.03 16.90
CA LEU A 444 -6.22 8.83 16.07
C LEU A 444 -5.80 7.62 16.89
N LEU A 445 -6.67 6.61 16.92
CA LEU A 445 -6.42 5.34 17.55
C LEU A 445 -6.76 4.21 16.58
N ALA A 446 -6.04 3.10 16.68
CA ALA A 446 -6.26 1.91 15.89
C ALA A 446 -6.67 0.75 16.81
N PRO A 447 -7.97 0.50 16.99
CA PRO A 447 -8.44 -0.67 17.70
C PRO A 447 -8.43 -1.89 16.77
N VAL A 448 -7.42 -2.73 16.92
CA VAL A 448 -7.10 -3.84 16.02
C VAL A 448 -6.62 -5.04 16.82
N ARG A 449 -7.11 -6.23 16.48
CA ARG A 449 -6.58 -7.49 17.01
C ARG A 449 -5.48 -8.00 16.09
N LEU A 450 -4.26 -8.11 16.62
CA LEU A 450 -3.09 -8.55 15.87
C LEU A 450 -2.65 -9.96 16.26
N ASP A 451 -2.45 -10.83 15.26
CA ASP A 451 -1.76 -12.11 15.44
C ASP A 451 -0.24 -11.89 15.31
N LEU A 452 0.43 -11.78 16.46
CA LEU A 452 1.88 -11.59 16.52
C LEU A 452 2.66 -12.79 15.96
N GLY A 453 2.10 -13.99 15.93
CA GLY A 453 2.69 -15.17 15.30
C GLY A 453 2.72 -15.01 13.78
N ALA A 454 1.58 -14.68 13.19
CA ALA A 454 1.47 -14.38 11.76
C ALA A 454 2.37 -13.20 11.35
N LEU A 455 2.38 -12.11 12.14
CA LEU A 455 3.25 -10.96 11.86
C LEU A 455 4.74 -11.33 11.90
N ARG A 456 5.19 -12.18 12.83
CA ARG A 456 6.58 -12.68 12.84
C ARG A 456 6.90 -13.51 11.61
N ALA A 457 6.00 -14.39 11.17
CA ALA A 457 6.18 -15.17 9.95
C ALA A 457 6.31 -14.27 8.71
N ARG A 458 5.48 -13.22 8.61
CA ARG A 458 5.60 -12.22 7.54
C ARG A 458 6.91 -11.44 7.59
N ALA A 459 7.35 -11.06 8.79
CA ALA A 459 8.62 -10.37 8.99
C ALA A 459 9.81 -11.25 8.57
N GLN A 460 9.75 -12.54 8.89
CA GLN A 460 10.71 -13.54 8.39
C GLN A 460 10.64 -13.71 6.86
N ALA A 461 9.50 -13.48 6.23
CA ALA A 461 9.37 -13.52 4.78
C ALA A 461 9.71 -12.18 4.08
N GLY A 462 10.08 -11.12 4.82
CA GLY A 462 10.32 -9.80 4.23
C GLY A 462 9.04 -9.05 3.80
N MET A 463 7.86 -9.55 4.17
CA MET A 463 6.55 -9.04 3.74
C MET A 463 5.80 -8.26 4.84
N LEU A 464 6.51 -7.84 5.90
CA LEU A 464 5.91 -7.07 6.99
C LEU A 464 5.81 -5.58 6.61
N PRO A 465 4.61 -4.97 6.66
CA PRO A 465 4.46 -3.53 6.47
C PRO A 465 5.35 -2.72 7.42
N ALA A 466 5.99 -1.66 6.92
CA ALA A 466 6.95 -0.86 7.67
C ALA A 466 6.36 -0.30 8.99
N LEU A 467 5.08 0.09 8.96
CA LEU A 467 4.33 0.55 10.12
C LEU A 467 4.37 -0.45 11.29
N LEU A 468 4.36 -1.76 11.01
CA LEU A 468 4.27 -2.83 12.00
C LEU A 468 5.64 -3.33 12.51
N ARG A 469 6.75 -2.83 11.95
CA ARG A 469 8.12 -3.26 12.32
C ARG A 469 8.44 -3.08 13.81
N GLY A 470 7.80 -2.11 14.48
CA GLY A 470 7.97 -1.86 15.92
C GLY A 470 7.31 -2.91 16.83
N LEU A 471 6.40 -3.75 16.31
CA LEU A 471 5.61 -4.67 17.13
C LEU A 471 6.21 -6.07 17.26
N VAL A 472 7.10 -6.45 16.36
CA VAL A 472 7.76 -7.75 16.35
C VAL A 472 9.26 -7.56 16.32
N ARG A 473 9.96 -8.23 17.25
CA ARG A 473 11.42 -8.34 17.18
C ARG A 473 11.76 -9.53 16.29
N VAL A 474 12.44 -9.27 15.19
CA VAL A 474 13.10 -10.32 14.40
C VAL A 474 14.58 -10.21 14.74
N PRO A 475 15.27 -11.31 15.12
CA PRO A 475 16.72 -11.27 15.28
C PRO A 475 17.34 -10.73 13.98
N PRO A 476 18.38 -9.88 14.07
CA PRO A 476 19.03 -9.36 12.87
C PRO A 476 19.44 -10.57 12.04
N ARG A 477 18.85 -10.69 10.85
CA ARG A 477 19.40 -11.62 9.87
C ARG A 477 20.86 -11.20 9.73
N ARG A 478 21.81 -12.06 10.10
CA ARG A 478 23.04 -12.16 9.30
C ARG A 478 22.52 -12.18 7.87
N ALA A 479 22.98 -11.28 7.02
CA ALA A 479 22.58 -11.19 5.63
C ALA A 479 22.89 -12.52 4.90
N ARG A 480 22.12 -13.57 5.20
CA ARG A 480 21.59 -14.45 4.19
C ARG A 480 20.66 -13.52 3.43
N GLU A 481 21.25 -12.85 2.43
CA GLU A 481 20.54 -12.48 1.22
C GLU A 481 19.45 -13.51 1.01
N ALA A 482 18.19 -13.08 0.86
CA ALA A 482 17.12 -13.98 0.44
C ALA A 482 17.74 -14.96 -0.58
N GLU A 483 17.64 -16.26 -0.33
CA GLU A 483 18.18 -17.24 -1.26
C GLU A 483 17.44 -17.04 -2.57
N SER A 484 17.97 -16.16 -3.42
CA SER A 484 17.44 -15.85 -4.74
C SER A 484 17.26 -17.18 -5.45
N LEU A 485 16.24 -17.29 -6.27
CA LEU A 485 15.99 -18.51 -7.02
C LEU A 485 17.25 -18.95 -7.78
N ALA A 486 18.05 -18.00 -8.27
CA ALA A 486 19.38 -18.22 -8.84
C ALA A 486 20.33 -19.03 -7.92
N ARG A 487 20.45 -18.63 -6.65
CA ARG A 487 21.30 -19.31 -5.66
C ARG A 487 20.75 -20.70 -5.29
N GLN A 488 19.43 -20.86 -5.24
CA GLN A 488 18.80 -22.17 -4.98
C GLN A 488 19.03 -23.14 -6.14
N LEU A 489 19.02 -22.64 -7.39
CA LEU A 489 19.23 -23.45 -8.59
C LEU A 489 20.71 -23.70 -8.91
N ALA A 490 21.65 -22.96 -8.31
CA ALA A 490 23.08 -23.10 -8.55
C ALA A 490 23.62 -24.51 -8.23
N GLY A 491 23.01 -25.22 -7.27
CA GLY A 491 23.35 -26.60 -6.92
C GLY A 491 22.44 -27.69 -7.52
N VAL A 492 21.49 -27.31 -8.37
CA VAL A 492 20.48 -28.22 -8.94
C VAL A 492 20.83 -28.54 -10.39
N ALA A 493 20.83 -29.84 -10.72
CA ALA A 493 21.04 -30.32 -12.08
C ALA A 493 19.99 -29.73 -13.03
N GLU A 494 20.40 -29.38 -14.25
CA GLU A 494 19.54 -28.67 -15.23
C GLU A 494 18.19 -29.38 -15.46
N ALA A 495 18.21 -30.72 -15.57
CA ALA A 495 17.02 -31.55 -15.73
C ALA A 495 16.02 -31.48 -14.54
N ASP A 496 16.48 -31.08 -13.36
CA ASP A 496 15.65 -30.98 -12.15
C ASP A 496 15.18 -29.55 -11.85
N ARG A 497 15.73 -28.53 -12.53
CA ARG A 497 15.44 -27.11 -12.22
C ARG A 497 13.96 -26.76 -12.42
N GLU A 498 13.36 -27.18 -13.53
CA GLU A 498 11.94 -26.92 -13.81
C GLU A 498 11.03 -27.51 -12.73
N ARG A 499 11.33 -28.72 -12.27
CA ARG A 499 10.57 -29.38 -11.19
C ARG A 499 10.66 -28.60 -9.88
N VAL A 500 11.83 -28.08 -9.52
CA VAL A 500 12.02 -27.28 -8.30
C VAL A 500 11.25 -25.97 -8.38
N VAL A 501 11.34 -25.25 -9.51
CA VAL A 501 10.62 -23.99 -9.70
C VAL A 501 9.11 -24.22 -9.75
N LEU A 502 8.64 -25.29 -10.39
CA LEU A 502 7.22 -25.63 -10.41
C LEU A 502 6.67 -25.89 -9.01
N GLN A 503 7.41 -26.62 -8.16
CA GLN A 503 7.03 -26.85 -6.77
C GLN A 503 6.95 -25.54 -5.97
N LEU A 504 7.86 -24.59 -6.22
CA LEU A 504 7.80 -23.25 -5.62
C LEU A 504 6.53 -22.52 -6.04
N VAL A 505 6.19 -22.52 -7.34
CA VAL A 505 5.00 -21.86 -7.87
C VAL A 505 3.73 -22.49 -7.30
N GLN A 506 3.60 -23.82 -7.35
CA GLN A 506 2.46 -24.54 -6.78
C GLN A 506 2.30 -24.26 -5.28
N ALA A 507 3.41 -24.14 -4.54
CA ALA A 507 3.35 -23.79 -3.12
C ALA A 507 2.80 -22.38 -2.88
N GLN A 508 3.19 -21.40 -3.70
CA GLN A 508 2.62 -20.04 -3.59
C GLN A 508 1.15 -20.01 -4.01
N VAL A 509 0.78 -20.72 -5.08
CA VAL A 509 -0.61 -20.83 -5.56
C VAL A 509 -1.52 -21.46 -4.51
N ALA A 510 -1.11 -22.60 -3.95
CA ALA A 510 -1.84 -23.25 -2.86
C ALA A 510 -1.98 -22.33 -1.65
N ALA A 511 -0.92 -21.56 -1.32
CA ALA A 511 -0.98 -20.62 -0.22
C ALA A 511 -1.96 -19.45 -0.47
N VAL A 512 -2.08 -18.94 -1.70
CA VAL A 512 -3.04 -17.89 -2.07
C VAL A 512 -4.48 -18.41 -1.99
N LEU A 513 -4.72 -19.61 -2.54
CA LEU A 513 -6.05 -20.25 -2.58
C LEU A 513 -6.47 -20.90 -1.25
N GLY A 514 -5.59 -20.92 -0.23
CA GLY A 514 -5.89 -21.54 1.07
C GLY A 514 -5.85 -23.09 1.05
N HIS A 515 -5.25 -23.71 0.05
CA HIS A 515 -5.08 -25.16 0.01
C HIS A 515 -3.94 -25.64 0.91
N ALA A 516 -4.20 -26.70 1.69
CA ALA A 516 -3.22 -27.27 2.62
C ALA A 516 -2.04 -27.97 1.92
N SER A 517 -2.18 -28.35 0.64
CA SER A 517 -1.16 -29.09 -0.10
C SER A 517 -0.94 -28.50 -1.51
N PRO A 518 0.31 -28.19 -1.88
CA PRO A 518 0.68 -27.80 -3.24
C PRO A 518 0.38 -28.89 -4.28
N ARG A 519 0.34 -30.17 -3.87
CA ARG A 519 0.09 -31.30 -4.77
C ARG A 519 -1.35 -31.39 -5.28
N ALA A 520 -2.27 -30.63 -4.67
CA ALA A 520 -3.65 -30.54 -5.13
C ALA A 520 -3.81 -29.57 -6.32
N ILE A 521 -2.76 -28.80 -6.65
CA ILE A 521 -2.78 -27.83 -7.74
C ILE A 521 -2.33 -28.50 -9.03
N ASP A 522 -3.24 -28.66 -9.99
CA ASP A 522 -2.90 -29.09 -11.34
C ASP A 522 -2.02 -28.01 -12.01
N PRO A 523 -0.78 -28.32 -12.42
CA PRO A 523 0.15 -27.34 -12.96
C PRO A 523 -0.25 -26.77 -14.33
N GLU A 524 -1.11 -27.46 -15.09
CA GLU A 524 -1.55 -27.06 -16.44
C GLU A 524 -2.92 -26.40 -16.43
N ARG A 525 -3.62 -26.41 -15.30
CA ARG A 525 -4.94 -25.78 -15.18
C ARG A 525 -4.81 -24.25 -15.11
N ALA A 526 -5.72 -23.56 -15.82
CA ALA A 526 -5.74 -22.12 -15.86
C ALA A 526 -6.08 -21.52 -14.48
N PHE A 527 -5.41 -20.42 -14.10
CA PHE A 527 -5.65 -19.74 -12.83
C PHE A 527 -7.11 -19.28 -12.65
N SER A 528 -7.78 -18.83 -13.72
CA SER A 528 -9.19 -18.46 -13.71
C SER A 528 -10.12 -19.62 -13.30
N GLU A 529 -9.80 -20.84 -13.72
CA GLU A 529 -10.54 -22.04 -13.35
C GLU A 529 -10.22 -22.54 -11.93
N LEU A 530 -9.05 -22.15 -11.40
CA LEU A 530 -8.63 -22.40 -10.03
C LEU A 530 -9.22 -21.38 -9.04
N GLY A 531 -9.97 -20.39 -9.51
CA GLY A 531 -10.64 -19.39 -8.69
C GLY A 531 -9.81 -18.14 -8.40
N PHE A 532 -8.79 -17.83 -9.21
CA PHE A 532 -8.07 -16.56 -9.11
C PHE A 532 -8.94 -15.39 -9.59
N ASP A 533 -9.08 -14.39 -8.73
CA ASP A 533 -9.56 -13.06 -9.04
C ASP A 533 -8.38 -12.07 -9.23
N SER A 534 -8.68 -10.80 -9.48
CA SER A 534 -7.67 -9.75 -9.65
C SER A 534 -6.77 -9.59 -8.41
N LEU A 535 -7.33 -9.75 -7.20
CA LEU A 535 -6.56 -9.62 -5.96
C LEU A 535 -5.67 -10.83 -5.68
N GLY A 536 -6.16 -12.04 -5.94
CA GLY A 536 -5.39 -13.27 -5.90
C GLY A 536 -4.20 -13.22 -6.85
N ALA A 537 -4.38 -12.65 -8.05
CA ALA A 537 -3.30 -12.47 -9.02
C ALA A 537 -2.20 -11.53 -8.49
N VAL A 538 -2.59 -10.39 -7.90
CA VAL A 538 -1.65 -9.46 -7.24
C VAL A 538 -0.91 -10.14 -6.08
N GLU A 539 -1.64 -10.89 -5.24
CA GLU A 539 -1.05 -11.61 -4.10
C GLU A 539 -0.02 -12.65 -4.57
N LEU A 540 -0.35 -13.46 -5.58
CA LEU A 540 0.55 -14.48 -6.13
C LEU A 540 1.82 -13.84 -6.71
N ARG A 541 1.68 -12.80 -7.53
CA ARG A 541 2.82 -12.08 -8.10
C ARG A 541 3.74 -11.54 -7.01
N ASN A 542 3.19 -10.91 -5.98
CA ASN A 542 3.96 -10.32 -4.89
C ASN A 542 4.72 -11.39 -4.10
N ARG A 543 4.07 -12.53 -3.82
CA ARG A 543 4.71 -13.67 -3.13
C ARG A 543 5.81 -14.31 -3.96
N LEU A 544 5.58 -14.50 -5.26
CA LEU A 544 6.59 -15.06 -6.17
C LEU A 544 7.77 -14.11 -6.33
N THR A 545 7.54 -12.81 -6.46
CA THR A 545 8.61 -11.80 -6.53
C THR A 545 9.47 -11.84 -5.27
N GLN A 546 8.85 -11.90 -4.10
CA GLN A 546 9.54 -12.00 -2.82
C GLN A 546 10.33 -13.32 -2.67
N ALA A 547 9.75 -14.43 -3.10
CA ALA A 547 10.35 -15.75 -2.94
C ALA A 547 11.49 -16.01 -3.94
N SER A 548 11.36 -15.48 -5.16
CA SER A 548 12.34 -15.69 -6.22
C SER A 548 13.44 -14.62 -6.26
N GLY A 549 13.14 -13.41 -5.80
CA GLY A 549 13.97 -12.22 -6.03
C GLY A 549 13.87 -11.66 -7.46
N VAL A 550 13.04 -12.27 -8.32
CA VAL A 550 12.79 -11.83 -9.70
C VAL A 550 11.61 -10.89 -9.73
N ARG A 551 11.72 -9.78 -10.45
CA ARG A 551 10.61 -8.88 -10.68
C ARG A 551 9.67 -9.47 -11.73
N LEU A 552 8.40 -9.63 -11.37
CA LEU A 552 7.37 -10.18 -12.27
C LEU A 552 6.41 -9.11 -12.78
N PRO A 553 5.93 -9.22 -14.03
CA PRO A 553 5.00 -8.26 -14.62
C PRO A 553 3.64 -8.28 -13.90
N SER A 554 2.90 -7.17 -13.97
CA SER A 554 1.54 -7.08 -13.41
C SER A 554 0.54 -7.97 -14.13
N THR A 555 0.80 -8.28 -15.40
CA THR A 555 0.02 -9.16 -16.27
C THR A 555 0.37 -10.64 -16.12
N LEU A 556 1.23 -11.02 -15.16
CA LEU A 556 1.76 -12.37 -14.98
C LEU A 556 0.72 -13.49 -15.17
N VAL A 557 -0.40 -13.40 -14.45
CA VAL A 557 -1.45 -14.43 -14.44
C VAL A 557 -2.24 -14.50 -15.75
N PHE A 558 -2.21 -13.43 -16.55
CA PHE A 558 -2.85 -13.38 -17.86
C PHE A 558 -1.92 -13.87 -18.97
N ASP A 559 -0.66 -13.43 -18.95
CA ASP A 559 0.34 -13.81 -19.96
C ASP A 559 0.83 -15.25 -19.75
N HIS A 560 0.84 -15.70 -18.49
CA HIS A 560 1.26 -17.04 -18.08
C HIS A 560 0.15 -17.68 -17.23
N PRO A 561 -0.92 -18.19 -17.86
CA PRO A 561 -2.15 -18.56 -17.16
C PRO A 561 -2.08 -19.85 -16.34
N THR A 562 -0.93 -20.52 -16.28
CA THR A 562 -0.76 -21.81 -15.58
C THR A 562 0.50 -21.81 -14.70
N CYS A 563 0.54 -22.68 -13.68
CA CYS A 563 1.72 -22.80 -12.82
C CYS A 563 2.97 -23.20 -13.63
N ALA A 564 2.81 -24.09 -14.62
CA ALA A 564 3.89 -24.50 -15.51
C ALA A 564 4.43 -23.33 -16.36
N ALA A 565 3.54 -22.47 -16.89
CA ALA A 565 3.95 -21.30 -17.66
C ALA A 565 4.74 -20.29 -16.79
N VAL A 566 4.29 -20.04 -15.56
CA VAL A 566 4.99 -19.16 -14.61
C VAL A 566 6.35 -19.74 -14.19
N ALA A 567 6.44 -21.06 -14.00
CA ALA A 567 7.69 -21.71 -13.66
C ALA A 567 8.74 -21.58 -14.78
N ARG A 568 8.32 -21.72 -16.04
CA ARG A 568 9.18 -21.49 -17.21
C ARG A 568 9.63 -20.04 -17.32
N LEU A 569 8.76 -19.07 -17.05
CA LEU A 569 9.14 -17.65 -17.02
C LEU A 569 10.22 -17.41 -15.95
N LEU A 570 10.00 -17.88 -14.72
CA LEU A 570 10.97 -17.71 -13.63
C LEU A 570 12.33 -18.33 -13.95
N LEU A 571 12.36 -19.48 -14.60
CA LEU A 571 13.61 -20.10 -15.08
C LEU A 571 14.31 -19.26 -16.14
N ALA A 572 13.56 -18.69 -17.09
CA ALA A 572 14.11 -17.83 -18.13
C ALA A 572 14.72 -16.54 -17.54
N GLU A 573 14.02 -15.89 -16.61
CA GLU A 573 14.49 -14.68 -15.93
C GLU A 573 15.74 -14.94 -15.08
N VAL A 574 15.78 -16.06 -14.36
CA VAL A 574 16.97 -16.45 -13.59
C VAL A 574 18.14 -16.85 -14.50
N GLY A 575 17.86 -17.51 -15.63
CA GLY A 575 18.87 -17.87 -16.62
C GLY A 575 19.46 -16.64 -17.32
N GLY A 576 18.64 -15.62 -17.60
CA GLY A 576 19.08 -14.34 -18.14
C GLY A 576 19.83 -13.47 -17.11
N ALA A 577 19.48 -13.57 -15.83
CA ALA A 577 20.18 -12.86 -14.73
C ALA A 577 21.61 -13.36 -14.46
N VAL A 578 22.01 -14.52 -15.01
CA VAL A 578 23.38 -15.05 -14.95
C VAL A 578 24.24 -14.62 -16.17
N THR A 579 23.67 -13.92 -17.15
CA THR A 579 24.42 -13.36 -18.29
C THR A 579 24.06 -11.90 -18.53
N VAL A 580 24.65 -11.01 -17.72
CA VAL A 580 25.02 -9.66 -18.18
C VAL A 580 26.54 -9.64 -18.44
N GLU A 581 27.00 -10.62 -19.22
CA GLU A 581 28.03 -10.37 -20.21
C GLU A 581 27.37 -10.80 -21.51
N SER A 582 27.09 -9.86 -22.42
CA SER A 582 26.82 -10.24 -23.80
C SER A 582 27.95 -11.18 -24.23
N PRO A 583 27.68 -12.33 -24.85
CA PRO A 583 28.76 -13.19 -25.34
C PRO A 583 29.69 -12.31 -26.19
N PRO A 584 31.02 -12.43 -26.03
CA PRO A 584 31.93 -11.68 -26.88
C PRO A 584 31.55 -11.98 -28.32
N ILE A 585 31.47 -10.93 -29.14
CA ILE A 585 31.01 -11.01 -30.53
C ILE A 585 31.71 -12.12 -31.33
N ASP A 586 32.92 -12.49 -30.88
CA ASP A 586 33.73 -13.61 -31.36
C ASP A 586 33.02 -14.98 -31.25
N GLU A 587 32.28 -15.27 -30.18
CA GLU A 587 31.55 -16.54 -30.03
C GLU A 587 30.38 -16.66 -31.03
N ASP A 588 29.71 -15.55 -31.31
CA ASP A 588 28.63 -15.48 -32.30
C ASP A 588 29.18 -15.57 -33.72
N LEU A 589 30.36 -15.00 -33.97
CA LEU A 589 31.09 -15.13 -35.24
C LEU A 589 31.54 -16.58 -35.48
N GLU A 590 32.07 -17.27 -34.46
CA GLU A 590 32.41 -18.70 -34.56
C GLU A 590 31.17 -19.58 -34.80
N ARG A 591 30.06 -19.27 -34.13
CA ARG A 591 28.78 -19.98 -34.34
C ARG A 591 28.24 -19.76 -35.74
N LEU A 592 28.38 -18.55 -36.29
CA LEU A 592 28.04 -18.23 -37.67
C LEU A 592 28.94 -18.99 -38.65
N GLU A 593 30.24 -19.05 -38.41
CA GLU A 593 31.20 -19.78 -39.25
C GLU A 593 30.89 -21.28 -39.32
N ARG A 594 30.62 -21.91 -38.18
CA ARG A 594 30.20 -23.33 -38.12
C ARG A 594 28.91 -23.58 -38.89
N ARG A 595 27.95 -22.66 -38.84
CA ARG A 595 26.69 -22.77 -39.60
C ARG A 595 26.92 -22.57 -41.10
N LEU A 596 27.72 -21.58 -41.49
CA LEU A 596 28.08 -21.32 -42.88
C LEU A 596 28.77 -22.54 -43.52
N ALA A 597 29.61 -23.26 -42.79
CA ALA A 597 30.28 -24.47 -43.27
C ALA A 597 29.29 -25.53 -43.79
N THR A 598 28.12 -25.65 -43.15
CA THR A 598 27.08 -26.65 -43.46
C THR A 598 26.08 -26.27 -44.57
N LEU A 599 26.12 -25.03 -45.08
CA LEU A 599 25.16 -24.55 -46.09
C LEU A 599 25.50 -25.00 -47.52
N ALA A 600 24.46 -25.13 -48.36
CA ALA A 600 24.61 -25.35 -49.80
C ALA A 600 25.17 -24.10 -50.51
N ASN A 601 25.88 -24.28 -51.64
CA ASN A 601 26.59 -23.17 -52.32
C ASN A 601 25.69 -21.98 -52.71
N GLY A 602 24.43 -22.22 -53.11
CA GLY A 602 23.48 -21.16 -53.45
C GLY A 602 22.96 -20.36 -52.24
N GLU A 603 23.05 -20.92 -51.03
CA GLU A 603 22.71 -20.23 -49.77
C GLU A 603 23.92 -19.47 -49.24
N LYS A 604 25.12 -20.03 -49.36
CA LYS A 604 26.39 -19.36 -49.04
C LYS A 604 26.54 -18.02 -49.77
N GLN A 605 26.18 -17.96 -51.05
CA GLN A 605 26.24 -16.72 -51.84
C GLN A 605 25.26 -15.64 -51.34
N ARG A 606 24.04 -16.04 -50.93
CA ARG A 606 23.05 -15.12 -50.36
C ARG A 606 23.46 -14.59 -48.99
N VAL A 607 24.00 -15.45 -48.13
CA VAL A 607 24.48 -15.04 -46.81
C VAL A 607 25.72 -14.14 -46.94
N ALA A 608 26.65 -14.45 -47.86
CA ALA A 608 27.80 -13.60 -48.13
C ALA A 608 27.41 -12.18 -48.61
N ALA A 609 26.37 -12.06 -49.45
CA ALA A 609 25.86 -10.75 -49.86
C ALA A 609 25.26 -9.96 -48.68
N ARG A 610 24.55 -10.64 -47.78
CA ARG A 610 23.96 -10.04 -46.56
C ARG A 610 25.05 -9.60 -45.58
N LEU A 611 26.08 -10.40 -45.38
CA LEU A 611 27.22 -10.09 -44.50
C LEU A 611 28.04 -8.91 -45.02
N ARG A 612 28.23 -8.80 -46.35
CA ARG A 612 28.82 -7.59 -46.95
C ARG A 612 27.96 -6.35 -46.70
N GLY A 613 26.63 -6.46 -46.79
CA GLY A 613 25.73 -5.35 -46.46
C GLY A 613 25.80 -4.93 -44.99
N LEU A 614 25.98 -5.90 -44.08
CA LEU A 614 26.18 -5.63 -42.64
C LEU A 614 27.54 -5.01 -42.35
N LEU A 615 28.61 -5.44 -43.01
CA LEU A 615 29.94 -4.81 -42.90
C LEU A 615 29.92 -3.34 -43.34
N VAL A 616 29.19 -3.02 -44.42
CA VAL A 616 28.98 -1.64 -44.87
C VAL A 616 28.13 -0.84 -43.87
N ALA A 617 27.17 -1.47 -43.18
CA ALA A 617 26.36 -0.81 -42.16
C ALA A 617 27.12 -0.57 -40.85
N ILE A 618 28.05 -1.47 -40.48
CA ILE A 618 28.89 -1.36 -39.29
C ILE A 618 30.03 -0.35 -39.51
N GLY A 619 30.55 -0.22 -40.74
CA GLY A 619 31.54 0.79 -41.12
C GLY A 619 31.02 2.24 -41.23
N GLY A 620 29.78 2.50 -40.82
CA GLY A 620 29.08 3.78 -41.06
C GLY A 620 29.57 4.95 -40.20
N ASP A 621 30.59 5.67 -40.68
CA ASP A 621 30.72 7.15 -40.74
C ASP A 621 32.16 7.60 -41.13
N GLY A 622 33.13 6.68 -41.09
CA GLY A 622 34.52 6.95 -41.50
C GLY A 622 34.69 7.05 -43.02
N GLU A 623 34.23 6.04 -43.76
CA GLU A 623 34.46 5.96 -45.22
C GLU A 623 33.66 6.99 -46.03
N ARG A 624 32.45 7.37 -45.58
CA ARG A 624 31.67 8.44 -46.23
C ARG A 624 32.32 9.82 -46.08
N ARG A 625 32.97 10.09 -44.93
CA ARG A 625 33.67 11.37 -44.71
C ARG A 625 34.99 11.46 -45.49
N THR A 626 35.67 10.35 -45.76
CA THR A 626 36.89 10.33 -46.56
C THR A 626 36.59 10.48 -48.06
N GLY A 627 35.54 9.82 -48.56
CA GLY A 627 35.08 9.99 -49.94
C GLY A 627 34.69 11.44 -50.27
N GLU A 628 33.92 12.10 -49.39
CA GLU A 628 33.55 13.52 -49.55
C GLU A 628 34.75 14.47 -49.40
N ARG A 629 35.77 14.10 -48.61
CA ARG A 629 37.01 14.89 -48.45
C ARG A 629 37.97 14.75 -49.64
N ILE A 630 37.99 13.59 -50.30
CA ILE A 630 38.75 13.37 -51.53
C ILE A 630 38.08 14.11 -52.70
N GLU A 631 36.75 14.12 -52.77
CA GLU A 631 36.01 14.91 -53.77
C GLU A 631 36.10 16.43 -53.56
N ALA A 632 36.33 16.89 -52.34
CA ALA A 632 36.51 18.31 -52.00
C ALA A 632 37.98 18.80 -52.10
N ALA A 633 38.95 17.92 -52.32
CA ALA A 633 40.36 18.28 -52.48
C ALA A 633 40.59 19.01 -53.81
N THR A 634 41.27 20.15 -53.77
CA THR A 634 41.51 20.97 -54.98
C THR A 634 42.89 20.74 -55.59
N THR A 635 43.73 19.93 -54.93
CA THR A 635 45.08 19.63 -55.39
C THR A 635 45.44 18.14 -55.26
N VAL A 636 46.30 17.65 -56.15
CA VAL A 636 46.79 16.26 -56.17
C VAL A 636 47.58 15.90 -54.89
N ALA A 637 48.21 16.90 -54.25
CA ALA A 637 48.96 16.70 -53.01
C ALA A 637 48.05 16.40 -51.81
N GLU A 638 46.87 17.02 -51.72
CA GLU A 638 45.88 16.77 -50.67
C GLU A 638 45.28 15.36 -50.76
N VAL A 639 45.05 14.88 -51.99
CA VAL A 639 44.55 13.52 -52.25
C VAL A 639 45.56 12.46 -51.80
N LEU A 640 46.85 12.66 -52.10
CA LEU A 640 47.91 11.71 -51.73
C LEU A 640 48.11 11.64 -50.20
N GLN A 641 48.01 12.77 -49.49
CA GLN A 641 48.09 12.80 -48.02
C GLN A 641 46.92 12.07 -47.35
N LEU A 642 45.71 12.18 -47.90
CA LEU A 642 44.52 11.48 -47.39
C LEU A 642 44.61 9.96 -47.60
N MET A 643 45.23 9.52 -48.71
CA MET A 643 45.45 8.09 -48.98
C MET A 643 46.56 7.48 -48.10
N GLU A 644 47.65 8.20 -47.82
CA GLU A 644 48.71 7.72 -46.90
C GLU A 644 48.20 7.55 -45.46
N ALA A 645 47.25 8.38 -45.02
CA ALA A 645 46.65 8.28 -43.69
C ALA A 645 45.71 7.05 -43.54
N GLU A 646 45.18 6.52 -44.64
CA GLU A 646 44.20 5.42 -44.65
C GLU A 646 44.86 4.04 -44.84
N TYR A 647 46.02 3.99 -45.51
CA TYR A 647 46.72 2.74 -45.85
C TYR A 647 48.12 2.62 -45.24
N GLY A 648 48.52 3.56 -44.37
CA GLY A 648 49.90 3.73 -43.89
C GLY A 648 50.36 2.80 -42.76
N ASP A 649 49.46 2.07 -42.08
CA ASP A 649 49.85 1.07 -41.08
C ASP A 649 49.31 -0.31 -41.46
N SER A 650 50.08 -1.03 -42.28
CA SER A 650 50.05 -2.49 -42.44
C SER A 650 51.45 -3.01 -42.70
#